data_AF-A0A7V1C0M2-F1
#
_entry.id   AF-A0A7V1C0M2-F1
#
_cell.length_a   1.000
_cell.length_b   1.000
_cell.length_c   1.000
_cell.angle_alpha   90.00
_cell.angle_beta   90.00
_cell.angle_gamma   90.00
#
_symmetry.space_group_name_H-M   'P 1'
#
loop_
_entity.id
_entity.type
_entity.pdbx_description
1 polymer ?
#
loop_
_entity_poly.entity_id
_entity_poly.type
_entity_poly.pdbx_seq_one_letter_code
_entity_poly.pdbx_strand_id
1 'polypeptide(L)'
;MCYAWVAVLGLLWAQSPLYPLNPYQPAFEAAYSRHPILPRGLLEAWAYMQSRFVPLVPQDPSCVGLPQGWGLFGWVADGKGFFRENMALIMRLSGLPESRLRSDPELQIEAAARAIEALMQARGLRKTDYAALAGLFLELSYLPLSPEPAQDFARQSELFELYRFLVDPKAAAFYGFVPWPVSLPELFGENYKVLSSTQVIITEDEIRTPEGYTYRTTNNTDYPGALWDPAASCNYSSRNGTAITHVTVHTVQGTYAGCISWFKNCNAQASAHYVIRSSDGQITQMVREADKAWHVGSENPYTIGIEHEGYINNPSWYTVAMYQASSALVRDICQRRSIPRTSVWFGDACSGSTSNCLTKSCIRIKGHQQYPNQTHTDPGPNWNWDYYYRLIAGPTYTVTQTLTAPSGTVYDPGGASGDYANNQRYFIKIAPPGATSITLTFQQFNLENAFSSSTKGGDYLYVYDGDTVTAPLLRRLTGTTLPNPITSTGGVVLLELRTDCSTPMAGWQLTYTATLSAGGSTDNVPPTTSIDSVPDWVTGNFTVSFQDQDDGGRSVEKAFYLVLYDSAGDWRASAERGFFSDNFVGPAIHPDWTPVKGTWLILDPGNGDPVLRQDDENSADASNTNLYAYLRQDLSNRYLYHWAARFVGGSSTNRRMGLHIFADNPTSPNRGNSYFVFFRLDGSQYVQLYKVVNDSWGSGPVAQVSYPFQAGVWYDFKWSYDRVTGDHRVYINNQLVLSWKDATPISSGSYISLRTGNALVEYNNFKVYRSRPNSGSVTVRVGPAVTDDIRRQSDHPAHYVARVRSVVQDSAGNLSSMPARDIRVDWTPPTAPSRVWDGSDLLADTDVFGQDTVLAATWGMADDPHSGVAAYQYTLATTVGDSNVIGWTATSSTSYLLERVPAGTLQQGVTYYVGIRARNGAGLLGPATYSNGFVVNLVTTGVGQAALQGLAAVVIPNPSQGPAVVWVTGPIGKSCIVRVLSPLGQEVATIEGQSGLPIALPTLSPGVYLLRIEVAEVGVAFARWAVESR
;
A
#
# COMPACT_ATOMS: atom_id res chain seq x y z
N MET A 1 -32.02 29.84 -14.80
CA MET A 1 -31.20 28.63 -14.59
C MET A 1 -30.28 28.38 -15.81
N CYS A 2 -29.41 29.32 -16.21
CA CYS A 2 -28.59 29.15 -17.44
C CYS A 2 -27.08 29.40 -17.30
N TYR A 3 -26.58 29.87 -16.14
CA TYR A 3 -25.15 30.16 -15.95
C TYR A 3 -24.32 29.01 -15.34
N ALA A 4 -24.97 27.96 -14.82
CA ALA A 4 -24.28 26.88 -14.10
C ALA A 4 -23.52 25.88 -15.00
N TRP A 5 -23.83 25.81 -16.30
CA TRP A 5 -23.30 24.78 -17.21
C TRP A 5 -21.89 25.07 -17.74
N VAL A 6 -21.44 26.33 -17.75
CA VAL A 6 -20.13 26.71 -18.32
C VAL A 6 -18.99 26.41 -17.33
N ALA A 7 -19.20 26.62 -16.03
CA ALA A 7 -18.17 26.44 -15.00
C ALA A 7 -17.72 24.98 -14.83
N VAL A 8 -18.64 24.01 -15.00
CA VAL A 8 -18.33 22.57 -14.87
C VAL A 8 -17.45 22.09 -16.03
N LEU A 9 -17.63 22.64 -17.23
CA LEU A 9 -16.77 22.35 -18.38
C LEU A 9 -15.34 22.88 -18.17
N GLY A 10 -15.18 24.07 -17.60
CA GLY A 10 -13.86 24.73 -17.43
C GLY A 10 -12.82 23.90 -16.66
N LEU A 11 -13.25 23.03 -15.75
CA LEU A 11 -12.36 22.11 -15.01
C LEU A 11 -12.02 20.83 -15.81
N LEU A 12 -12.89 20.41 -16.73
CA LEU A 12 -12.68 19.23 -17.59
C LEU A 12 -11.79 19.54 -18.81
N TRP A 13 -11.79 20.78 -19.32
CA TRP A 13 -10.92 21.19 -20.43
C TRP A 13 -9.42 21.24 -20.08
N ALA A 14 -9.05 21.13 -18.79
CA ALA A 14 -7.67 20.85 -18.39
C ALA A 14 -7.24 19.38 -18.60
N GLN A 15 -8.18 18.50 -18.99
CA GLN A 15 -7.97 17.05 -19.17
C GLN A 15 -8.70 16.50 -20.42
N SER A 16 -8.62 17.19 -21.56
CA SER A 16 -9.19 16.72 -22.84
C SER A 16 -8.56 17.41 -24.06
N PRO A 17 -8.51 16.70 -25.21
CA PRO A 17 -7.47 15.73 -25.58
C PRO A 17 -6.09 16.41 -25.82
N LEU A 18 -5.05 15.66 -26.25
CA LEU A 18 -3.75 16.27 -26.60
C LEU A 18 -3.81 17.23 -27.81
N TYR A 19 -4.89 17.22 -28.58
CA TYR A 19 -5.04 17.97 -29.83
C TYR A 19 -6.45 18.57 -29.96
N PRO A 20 -6.60 19.81 -30.46
CA PRO A 20 -7.90 20.47 -30.65
C PRO A 20 -8.67 19.90 -31.85
N LEU A 21 -9.99 19.90 -31.79
CA LEU A 21 -10.85 19.48 -32.89
C LEU A 21 -10.61 20.35 -34.15
N ASN A 22 -10.48 19.70 -35.31
CA ASN A 22 -10.46 20.36 -36.61
C ASN A 22 -11.89 20.40 -37.19
N PRO A 23 -12.62 21.52 -37.15
CA PRO A 23 -13.99 21.60 -37.67
C PRO A 23 -14.04 21.52 -39.22
N TYR A 24 -12.91 21.73 -39.90
CA TYR A 24 -12.81 21.73 -41.36
C TYR A 24 -12.32 20.40 -41.94
N GLN A 25 -12.22 19.32 -41.14
CA GLN A 25 -11.67 18.03 -41.57
C GLN A 25 -12.17 17.54 -42.96
N PRO A 26 -13.48 17.62 -43.32
CA PRO A 26 -13.95 17.23 -44.65
C PRO A 26 -13.34 18.05 -45.81
N ALA A 27 -13.01 19.33 -45.58
CA ALA A 27 -12.37 20.18 -46.58
C ALA A 27 -10.87 19.84 -46.75
N PHE A 28 -10.18 19.45 -45.67
CA PHE A 28 -8.83 18.87 -45.76
C PHE A 28 -8.84 17.57 -46.56
N GLU A 29 -9.78 16.66 -46.28
CA GLU A 29 -9.91 15.41 -47.04
C GLU A 29 -10.23 15.64 -48.52
N ALA A 30 -11.15 16.57 -48.83
CA ALA A 30 -11.47 16.97 -50.19
C ALA A 30 -10.26 17.59 -50.92
N ALA A 31 -9.42 18.37 -50.24
CA ALA A 31 -8.19 18.93 -50.81
C ALA A 31 -7.18 17.83 -51.16
N TYR A 32 -6.94 16.85 -50.27
CA TYR A 32 -6.09 15.68 -50.60
C TYR A 32 -6.66 14.82 -51.73
N SER A 33 -7.99 14.73 -51.86
CA SER A 33 -8.63 14.04 -52.99
C SER A 33 -8.48 14.79 -54.32
N ARG A 34 -8.40 16.12 -54.31
CA ARG A 34 -8.11 16.95 -55.50
C ARG A 34 -6.62 17.01 -55.84
N HIS A 35 -5.74 16.98 -54.83
CA HIS A 35 -4.29 17.13 -54.96
C HIS A 35 -3.53 15.87 -54.43
N PRO A 36 -3.65 14.70 -55.08
CA PRO A 36 -3.17 13.41 -54.56
C PRO A 36 -1.64 13.23 -54.54
N ILE A 37 -0.89 14.25 -54.98
CA ILE A 37 0.56 14.37 -54.82
C ILE A 37 0.97 14.96 -53.47
N LEU A 38 0.04 15.50 -52.66
CA LEU A 38 0.33 15.92 -51.30
C LEU A 38 0.30 14.71 -50.33
N PRO A 39 1.28 14.56 -49.43
CA PRO A 39 1.17 13.64 -48.30
C PRO A 39 0.18 14.15 -47.24
N ARG A 40 -0.63 13.24 -46.67
CA ARG A 40 -1.60 13.56 -45.60
C ARG A 40 -0.93 14.06 -44.31
N GLY A 41 -1.67 14.85 -43.53
CA GLY A 41 -1.21 15.51 -42.29
C GLY A 41 -0.52 16.85 -42.51
N LEU A 42 -0.11 17.17 -43.75
CA LEU A 42 0.73 18.31 -44.09
C LEU A 42 0.03 19.66 -43.94
N LEU A 43 -1.19 19.75 -44.48
CA LEU A 43 -2.06 20.91 -44.35
C LEU A 43 -2.50 21.07 -42.88
N GLU A 44 -2.81 19.95 -42.21
CA GLU A 44 -3.21 19.91 -40.80
C GLU A 44 -2.08 20.42 -39.89
N ALA A 45 -0.82 20.05 -40.14
CA ALA A 45 0.33 20.51 -39.39
C ALA A 45 0.50 22.03 -39.48
N TRP A 46 0.42 22.60 -40.69
CA TRP A 46 0.55 24.04 -40.89
C TRP A 46 -0.62 24.82 -40.27
N ALA A 47 -1.86 24.34 -40.43
CA ALA A 47 -3.03 24.97 -39.81
C ALA A 47 -3.02 24.86 -38.27
N TYR A 48 -2.61 23.71 -37.73
CA TYR A 48 -2.43 23.51 -36.29
C TYR A 48 -1.36 24.46 -35.72
N MET A 49 -0.22 24.57 -36.40
CA MET A 49 0.94 25.37 -35.96
C MET A 49 0.64 26.87 -35.97
N GLN A 50 -0.08 27.39 -36.97
CA GLN A 50 -0.34 28.83 -37.09
C GLN A 50 -1.62 29.30 -36.36
N SER A 51 -2.68 28.50 -36.37
CA SER A 51 -4.02 28.95 -35.90
C SER A 51 -4.74 28.01 -34.93
N ARG A 52 -4.21 26.79 -34.70
CA ARG A 52 -4.92 25.70 -34.00
C ARG A 52 -6.32 25.45 -34.60
N PHE A 53 -6.44 25.56 -35.93
CA PHE A 53 -7.69 25.44 -36.72
C PHE A 53 -8.77 26.52 -36.46
N VAL A 54 -8.44 27.63 -35.79
CA VAL A 54 -9.36 28.76 -35.59
C VAL A 54 -8.92 29.92 -36.51
N PRO A 55 -9.64 30.22 -37.62
CA PRO A 55 -9.17 31.19 -38.61
C PRO A 55 -8.82 32.56 -38.00
N LEU A 56 -7.58 32.99 -38.18
CA LEU A 56 -7.08 34.23 -37.60
C LEU A 56 -7.69 35.45 -38.29
N VAL A 57 -8.19 36.39 -37.49
CA VAL A 57 -8.66 37.70 -37.94
C VAL A 57 -7.96 38.79 -37.11
N PRO A 58 -7.10 39.63 -37.71
CA PRO A 58 -6.55 40.84 -37.11
C PRO A 58 -7.65 41.74 -36.54
N GLN A 59 -7.76 41.80 -35.20
CA GLN A 59 -8.74 42.59 -34.46
C GLN A 59 -8.15 43.17 -33.17
N ASP A 60 -7.41 42.37 -32.41
CA ASP A 60 -6.69 42.80 -31.20
C ASP A 60 -5.21 43.14 -31.50
N PRO A 61 -4.63 44.20 -30.90
CA PRO A 61 -3.19 44.46 -30.97
C PRO A 61 -2.34 43.35 -30.33
N SER A 62 -1.13 43.19 -30.85
CA SER A 62 -0.05 42.32 -30.36
C SER A 62 1.03 43.15 -29.65
N CYS A 63 2.11 42.51 -29.18
CA CYS A 63 3.43 43.13 -28.96
C CYS A 63 3.69 44.21 -30.03
N VAL A 64 4.11 45.41 -29.62
CA VAL A 64 3.97 46.63 -30.45
C VAL A 64 4.47 46.41 -31.89
N GLY A 65 3.53 46.57 -32.83
CA GLY A 65 3.82 46.53 -34.26
C GLY A 65 3.94 45.16 -34.92
N LEU A 66 3.87 44.02 -34.22
CA LEU A 66 4.01 42.67 -34.85
C LEU A 66 3.06 42.53 -36.06
N PRO A 67 3.54 42.08 -37.24
CA PRO A 67 2.69 41.75 -38.38
C PRO A 67 1.74 40.60 -38.06
N GLN A 68 0.45 40.76 -38.36
CA GLN A 68 -0.59 39.80 -37.98
C GLN A 68 -0.93 38.86 -39.14
N GLY A 69 -0.87 37.55 -38.90
CA GLY A 69 -1.28 36.53 -39.85
C GLY A 69 -2.80 36.43 -40.01
N TRP A 70 -3.26 36.06 -41.20
CA TRP A 70 -4.67 35.86 -41.54
C TRP A 70 -5.02 34.39 -41.80
N GLY A 71 -6.23 34.00 -41.40
CA GLY A 71 -6.83 32.71 -41.75
C GLY A 71 -6.24 31.51 -41.01
N LEU A 72 -6.49 30.31 -41.52
CA LEU A 72 -6.03 29.04 -40.93
C LEU A 72 -4.50 28.88 -40.94
N PHE A 73 -3.83 29.50 -41.91
CA PHE A 73 -2.39 29.28 -42.20
C PHE A 73 -1.50 30.49 -41.87
N GLY A 74 -2.04 31.50 -41.16
CA GLY A 74 -1.27 32.63 -40.65
C GLY A 74 -0.62 33.52 -41.72
N TRP A 75 -1.25 33.68 -42.89
CA TRP A 75 -0.63 34.40 -44.00
C TRP A 75 -0.53 35.91 -43.73
N VAL A 76 0.68 36.44 -43.90
CA VAL A 76 1.01 37.86 -43.71
C VAL A 76 0.84 38.59 -45.05
N ALA A 77 0.10 39.71 -45.03
CA ALA A 77 -0.18 40.54 -46.19
C ALA A 77 0.47 41.95 -46.14
N ASP A 78 0.87 42.39 -44.94
CA ASP A 78 1.75 43.55 -44.69
C ASP A 78 2.90 43.04 -43.81
N GLY A 79 4.10 42.96 -44.37
CA GLY A 79 5.29 42.48 -43.67
C GLY A 79 6.04 43.58 -42.90
N LYS A 80 5.56 44.84 -42.97
CA LYS A 80 6.19 46.05 -42.41
C LYS A 80 7.66 46.20 -42.79
N GLY A 81 8.00 45.78 -44.01
CA GLY A 81 9.36 45.81 -44.55
C GLY A 81 10.36 44.85 -43.88
N PHE A 82 9.89 43.90 -43.07
CA PHE A 82 10.75 42.95 -42.34
C PHE A 82 10.33 41.49 -42.52
N PHE A 83 9.07 41.15 -42.26
CA PHE A 83 8.51 39.85 -42.61
C PHE A 83 8.18 39.78 -44.10
N ARG A 84 8.10 38.55 -44.63
CA ARG A 84 7.74 38.25 -46.00
C ARG A 84 6.22 38.18 -46.14
N GLU A 85 5.70 38.85 -47.16
CA GLU A 85 4.26 38.90 -47.48
C GLU A 85 3.81 37.62 -48.19
N ASN A 86 3.84 36.50 -47.46
CA ASN A 86 3.55 35.18 -48.02
C ASN A 86 2.11 35.04 -48.55
N MET A 87 1.16 35.90 -48.15
CA MET A 87 -0.15 36.00 -48.79
C MET A 87 -0.03 36.21 -50.31
N ALA A 88 0.86 37.10 -50.76
CA ALA A 88 1.06 37.37 -52.19
C ALA A 88 1.67 36.17 -52.94
N LEU A 89 2.53 35.39 -52.26
CA LEU A 89 3.07 34.14 -52.79
C LEU A 89 1.96 33.07 -52.95
N ILE A 90 1.07 32.94 -51.96
CA ILE A 90 -0.08 32.02 -52.01
C ILE A 90 -1.05 32.41 -53.12
N MET A 91 -1.39 33.69 -53.27
CA MET A 91 -2.23 34.17 -54.36
C MET A 91 -1.63 33.82 -55.73
N ARG A 92 -0.32 34.05 -55.91
CA ARG A 92 0.42 33.73 -57.14
C ARG A 92 0.41 32.24 -57.48
N LEU A 93 0.59 31.36 -56.48
CA LEU A 93 0.70 29.91 -56.70
C LEU A 93 -0.67 29.21 -56.78
N SER A 94 -1.69 29.69 -56.07
CA SER A 94 -3.04 29.10 -56.05
C SER A 94 -3.97 29.61 -57.15
N GLY A 95 -3.66 30.77 -57.74
CA GLY A 95 -4.51 31.49 -58.68
C GLY A 95 -5.76 32.13 -58.05
N LEU A 96 -5.83 32.23 -56.72
CA LEU A 96 -6.99 32.75 -55.98
C LEU A 96 -6.74 34.18 -55.49
N PRO A 97 -7.70 35.11 -55.66
CA PRO A 97 -7.54 36.50 -55.23
C PRO A 97 -7.74 36.65 -53.72
N GLU A 98 -7.07 37.64 -53.15
CA GLU A 98 -7.06 37.95 -51.71
C GLU A 98 -8.45 38.07 -51.09
N SER A 99 -9.41 38.65 -51.80
CA SER A 99 -10.80 38.82 -51.35
C SER A 99 -11.53 37.50 -51.08
N ARG A 100 -11.14 36.41 -51.76
CA ARG A 100 -11.64 35.05 -51.49
C ARG A 100 -10.88 34.40 -50.35
N LEU A 101 -9.55 34.53 -50.33
CA LEU A 101 -8.72 34.02 -49.23
C LEU A 101 -9.09 34.65 -47.88
N ARG A 102 -9.51 35.92 -47.86
CA ARG A 102 -9.95 36.60 -46.64
C ARG A 102 -11.33 36.20 -46.13
N SER A 103 -12.20 35.62 -46.96
CA SER A 103 -13.63 35.40 -46.64
C SER A 103 -14.03 33.94 -46.40
N ASP A 104 -13.20 32.97 -46.79
CA ASP A 104 -13.61 31.56 -46.87
C ASP A 104 -12.47 30.61 -46.40
N PRO A 105 -12.59 29.96 -45.22
CA PRO A 105 -11.58 29.02 -44.71
C PRO A 105 -11.42 27.74 -45.54
N GLU A 106 -12.44 27.27 -46.25
CA GLU A 106 -12.31 26.07 -47.10
C GLU A 106 -11.49 26.39 -48.37
N LEU A 107 -11.65 27.59 -48.92
CA LEU A 107 -10.80 28.09 -50.00
C LEU A 107 -9.37 28.39 -49.54
N GLN A 108 -9.13 28.66 -48.25
CA GLN A 108 -7.76 28.73 -47.73
C GLN A 108 -7.09 27.35 -47.77
N ILE A 109 -7.79 26.28 -47.42
CA ILE A 109 -7.27 24.90 -47.47
C ILE A 109 -6.96 24.49 -48.93
N GLU A 110 -7.87 24.80 -49.86
CA GLU A 110 -7.64 24.64 -51.31
C GLU A 110 -6.44 25.45 -51.81
N ALA A 111 -6.30 26.72 -51.38
CA ALA A 111 -5.19 27.58 -51.79
C ALA A 111 -3.84 27.09 -51.27
N ALA A 112 -3.79 26.62 -50.02
CA ALA A 112 -2.60 25.99 -49.44
C ALA A 112 -2.22 24.71 -50.20
N ALA A 113 -3.21 23.86 -50.53
CA ALA A 113 -3.00 22.63 -51.27
C ALA A 113 -2.40 22.89 -52.66
N ARG A 114 -2.98 23.82 -53.42
CA ARG A 114 -2.47 24.27 -54.72
C ARG A 114 -1.07 24.88 -54.64
N ALA A 115 -0.79 25.69 -53.62
CA ALA A 115 0.51 26.33 -53.46
C ALA A 115 1.62 25.30 -53.18
N ILE A 116 1.34 24.30 -52.33
CA ILE A 116 2.26 23.19 -52.08
C ILE A 116 2.41 22.32 -53.34
N GLU A 117 1.32 21.99 -54.03
CA GLU A 117 1.37 21.20 -55.27
C GLU A 117 2.22 21.87 -56.35
N ALA A 118 2.02 23.17 -56.60
CA ALA A 118 2.78 23.94 -57.58
C ALA A 118 4.29 23.94 -57.27
N LEU A 119 4.67 24.06 -55.98
CA LEU A 119 6.07 24.00 -55.56
C LEU A 119 6.65 22.57 -55.62
N MET A 120 5.87 21.55 -55.27
CA MET A 120 6.28 20.14 -55.42
C MET A 120 6.53 19.80 -56.88
N GLN A 121 5.61 20.18 -57.79
CA GLN A 121 5.76 19.98 -59.23
C GLN A 121 6.96 20.74 -59.79
N ALA A 122 7.13 22.02 -59.43
CA ALA A 122 8.26 22.85 -59.88
C ALA A 122 9.64 22.34 -59.43
N ARG A 123 9.70 21.59 -58.31
CA ARG A 123 10.94 20.96 -57.80
C ARG A 123 11.03 19.44 -58.05
N GLY A 124 10.07 18.84 -58.75
CA GLY A 124 10.04 17.40 -59.04
C GLY A 124 9.85 16.48 -57.82
N LEU A 125 9.30 17.00 -56.72
CA LEU A 125 9.18 16.28 -55.44
C LEU A 125 7.95 15.37 -55.40
N ARG A 126 8.12 14.17 -54.85
CA ARG A 126 7.06 13.16 -54.67
C ARG A 126 6.53 13.21 -53.23
N LYS A 127 5.33 12.68 -53.00
CA LYS A 127 4.71 12.58 -51.66
C LYS A 127 5.46 11.73 -50.63
N THR A 128 6.46 10.96 -51.08
CA THR A 128 7.35 10.14 -50.24
C THR A 128 8.66 10.84 -49.89
N ASP A 129 8.95 12.00 -50.48
CA ASP A 129 10.24 12.69 -50.33
C ASP A 129 10.22 13.59 -49.08
N TYR A 130 9.74 13.02 -47.97
CA TYR A 130 9.28 13.73 -46.79
C TYR A 130 10.29 14.74 -46.25
N ALA A 131 11.57 14.39 -46.15
CA ALA A 131 12.61 15.32 -45.71
C ALA A 131 12.87 16.49 -46.68
N ALA A 132 12.76 16.27 -47.99
CA ALA A 132 12.99 17.29 -49.01
C ALA A 132 11.88 18.36 -49.05
N LEU A 133 10.68 18.03 -48.55
CA LEU A 133 9.56 18.98 -48.43
C LEU A 133 9.85 20.12 -47.44
N ALA A 134 10.80 19.94 -46.50
CA ALA A 134 11.22 20.99 -45.57
C ALA A 134 11.60 22.31 -46.29
N GLY A 135 12.32 22.19 -47.41
CA GLY A 135 12.71 23.32 -48.25
C GLY A 135 11.55 24.02 -48.99
N LEU A 136 10.32 23.48 -48.94
CA LEU A 136 9.11 24.17 -49.39
C LEU A 136 8.51 25.02 -48.27
N PHE A 137 8.48 24.52 -47.03
CA PHE A 137 7.95 25.26 -45.88
C PHE A 137 8.76 26.51 -45.57
N LEU A 138 10.09 26.45 -45.73
CA LEU A 138 10.93 27.64 -45.62
C LEU A 138 10.66 28.66 -46.75
N GLU A 139 10.21 28.23 -47.93
CA GLU A 139 9.76 29.16 -48.99
C GLU A 139 8.38 29.76 -48.66
N LEU A 140 7.46 28.97 -48.10
CA LEU A 140 6.09 29.38 -47.76
C LEU A 140 5.97 30.20 -46.44
N SER A 141 6.97 30.14 -45.56
CA SER A 141 7.05 30.91 -44.32
C SER A 141 7.02 32.43 -44.55
N TYR A 142 6.45 33.18 -43.59
CA TYR A 142 6.56 34.64 -43.55
C TYR A 142 7.88 35.13 -42.90
N LEU A 143 8.66 34.24 -42.28
CA LEU A 143 9.89 34.63 -41.57
C LEU A 143 11.01 35.05 -42.56
N PRO A 144 11.93 35.96 -42.17
CA PRO A 144 12.98 36.44 -43.06
C PRO A 144 13.89 35.32 -43.58
N LEU A 145 14.25 35.39 -44.86
CA LEU A 145 15.30 34.53 -45.47
C LEU A 145 16.70 35.13 -45.24
N SER A 146 17.02 35.40 -43.98
CA SER A 146 18.34 35.85 -43.55
C SER A 146 19.27 34.66 -43.23
N PRO A 147 20.59 34.76 -43.52
CA PRO A 147 21.62 33.81 -43.09
C PRO A 147 22.11 34.04 -41.64
N GLU A 148 21.64 35.09 -40.95
CA GLU A 148 22.00 35.36 -39.56
C GLU A 148 21.58 34.18 -38.64
N PRO A 149 22.45 33.68 -37.74
CA PRO A 149 22.16 32.54 -36.86
C PRO A 149 20.82 32.67 -36.14
N ALA A 150 20.55 33.86 -35.63
CA ALA A 150 19.33 34.20 -34.90
C ALA A 150 18.05 34.18 -35.74
N GLN A 151 18.13 34.46 -37.05
CA GLN A 151 16.98 34.40 -37.96
C GLN A 151 16.81 33.00 -38.56
N ASP A 152 17.89 32.26 -38.76
CA ASP A 152 17.79 30.82 -39.03
C ASP A 152 17.14 30.11 -37.84
N PHE A 153 17.56 30.37 -36.60
CA PHE A 153 16.97 29.72 -35.42
C PHE A 153 15.45 29.84 -35.33
N ALA A 154 14.89 31.04 -35.53
CA ALA A 154 13.44 31.25 -35.55
C ALA A 154 12.77 30.41 -36.66
N ARG A 155 13.36 30.41 -37.86
CA ARG A 155 12.89 29.66 -39.03
C ARG A 155 13.00 28.14 -38.88
N GLN A 156 14.07 27.64 -38.28
CA GLN A 156 14.25 26.23 -37.93
C GLN A 156 13.30 25.80 -36.80
N SER A 157 12.95 26.72 -35.88
CA SER A 157 11.96 26.46 -34.82
C SER A 157 10.53 26.32 -35.35
N GLU A 158 10.15 27.13 -36.35
CA GLU A 158 8.88 26.94 -37.09
C GLU A 158 8.87 25.59 -37.82
N LEU A 159 9.96 25.26 -38.53
CA LEU A 159 10.10 23.99 -39.23
C LEU A 159 10.09 22.78 -38.28
N PHE A 160 10.72 22.89 -37.10
CA PHE A 160 10.73 21.86 -36.06
C PHE A 160 9.32 21.55 -35.57
N GLU A 161 8.51 22.57 -35.25
CA GLU A 161 7.14 22.36 -34.79
C GLU A 161 6.25 21.68 -35.84
N LEU A 162 6.39 22.06 -37.10
CA LEU A 162 5.68 21.43 -38.22
C LEU A 162 6.05 19.94 -38.35
N TYR A 163 7.34 19.58 -38.30
CA TYR A 163 7.75 18.17 -38.37
C TYR A 163 7.45 17.38 -37.09
N ARG A 164 7.55 18.00 -35.91
CA ARG A 164 7.21 17.38 -34.62
C ARG A 164 5.74 16.94 -34.58
N PHE A 165 4.83 17.72 -35.18
CA PHE A 165 3.43 17.31 -35.37
C PHE A 165 3.29 16.13 -36.35
N LEU A 166 4.00 16.18 -37.49
CA LEU A 166 3.88 15.17 -38.55
C LEU A 166 4.41 13.78 -38.16
N VAL A 167 5.34 13.71 -37.20
CA VAL A 167 5.87 12.42 -36.69
C VAL A 167 5.15 11.92 -35.42
N ASP A 168 4.29 12.71 -34.77
CA ASP A 168 3.60 12.29 -33.55
C ASP A 168 2.48 11.27 -33.85
N PRO A 169 2.56 10.02 -33.33
CA PRO A 169 1.51 9.02 -33.49
C PRO A 169 0.14 9.47 -32.98
N LYS A 170 0.10 10.37 -31.99
CA LYS A 170 -1.14 10.90 -31.41
C LYS A 170 -1.80 11.92 -32.33
N ALA A 171 -1.04 12.81 -32.95
CA ALA A 171 -1.55 13.74 -33.97
C ALA A 171 -2.08 12.97 -35.19
N ALA A 172 -1.29 12.01 -35.69
CA ALA A 172 -1.65 11.17 -36.82
C ALA A 172 -2.94 10.39 -36.60
N ALA A 173 -3.08 9.73 -35.45
CA ALA A 173 -4.29 9.01 -35.07
C ALA A 173 -5.52 9.93 -34.87
N PHE A 174 -5.32 11.16 -34.38
CA PHE A 174 -6.42 12.09 -34.10
C PHE A 174 -6.95 12.79 -35.37
N TYR A 175 -6.09 13.09 -36.35
CA TYR A 175 -6.45 13.78 -37.59
C TYR A 175 -6.51 12.87 -38.84
N GLY A 176 -6.40 11.55 -38.70
CA GLY A 176 -6.63 10.60 -39.80
C GLY A 176 -5.50 10.54 -40.84
N PHE A 177 -4.24 10.63 -40.39
CA PHE A 177 -3.06 10.42 -41.22
C PHE A 177 -2.11 9.36 -40.63
N VAL A 178 -1.05 9.02 -41.35
CA VAL A 178 0.00 8.07 -40.91
C VAL A 178 1.23 8.87 -40.50
N PRO A 179 1.88 8.60 -39.35
CA PRO A 179 3.07 9.32 -38.92
C PRO A 179 4.13 9.32 -40.02
N TRP A 180 4.73 10.48 -40.27
CA TRP A 180 5.74 10.61 -41.31
C TRP A 180 6.98 9.79 -40.93
N PRO A 181 7.51 8.93 -41.83
CA PRO A 181 8.69 8.12 -41.57
C PRO A 181 9.97 8.97 -41.71
N VAL A 182 10.11 9.97 -40.83
CA VAL A 182 11.22 10.93 -40.79
C VAL A 182 11.80 10.96 -39.39
N SER A 183 13.10 10.72 -39.30
CA SER A 183 13.87 10.88 -38.08
C SER A 183 14.19 12.37 -37.89
N LEU A 184 13.62 13.01 -36.87
CA LEU A 184 13.94 14.41 -36.54
C LEU A 184 15.45 14.62 -36.26
N PRO A 185 16.18 13.69 -35.59
CA PRO A 185 17.63 13.74 -35.48
C PRO A 185 18.38 13.76 -36.81
N GLU A 186 17.88 13.08 -37.84
CA GLU A 186 18.50 13.08 -39.17
C GLU A 186 18.12 14.33 -39.98
N LEU A 187 16.88 14.81 -39.86
CA LEU A 187 16.40 16.00 -40.58
C LEU A 187 17.08 17.29 -40.10
N PHE A 188 17.27 17.43 -38.79
CA PHE A 188 17.88 18.64 -38.19
C PHE A 188 19.35 18.44 -37.79
N GLY A 189 19.91 17.23 -37.91
CA GLY A 189 21.31 16.93 -37.61
C GLY A 189 21.72 17.33 -36.20
N GLU A 190 22.88 17.99 -36.07
CA GLU A 190 23.35 18.50 -34.76
C GLU A 190 22.40 19.56 -34.16
N ASN A 191 21.70 20.33 -35.02
CA ASN A 191 20.70 21.32 -34.59
C ASN A 191 19.44 20.66 -34.00
N TYR A 192 19.19 19.36 -34.20
CA TYR A 192 18.10 18.66 -33.52
C TYR A 192 18.21 18.83 -32.00
N LYS A 193 19.42 18.62 -31.46
CA LYS A 193 19.70 18.73 -30.02
C LYS A 193 19.50 20.14 -29.48
N VAL A 194 19.62 21.16 -30.33
CA VAL A 194 19.34 22.57 -30.01
C VAL A 194 17.83 22.82 -30.01
N LEU A 195 17.14 22.46 -31.10
CA LEU A 195 15.71 22.70 -31.30
C LEU A 195 14.82 21.91 -30.34
N SER A 196 15.28 20.73 -29.91
CA SER A 196 14.61 19.86 -28.94
C SER A 196 15.15 19.98 -27.50
N SER A 197 16.08 20.90 -27.21
CA SER A 197 16.54 21.12 -25.83
C SER A 197 15.57 22.01 -25.05
N THR A 198 15.48 21.80 -23.75
CA THR A 198 14.83 22.77 -22.84
C THR A 198 15.66 24.04 -22.67
N GLN A 199 16.98 24.00 -22.90
CA GLN A 199 17.90 25.13 -22.74
C GLN A 199 18.93 25.19 -23.88
N VAL A 200 19.13 26.38 -24.46
CA VAL A 200 20.31 26.71 -25.29
C VAL A 200 20.85 28.11 -24.96
N ILE A 201 21.82 28.61 -25.72
CA ILE A 201 22.46 29.89 -25.52
C ILE A 201 22.78 30.48 -26.90
N ILE A 202 21.96 31.41 -27.41
CA ILE A 202 22.15 32.10 -28.69
C ILE A 202 22.76 33.49 -28.44
N THR A 203 23.76 33.90 -29.22
CA THR A 203 24.29 35.28 -29.24
C THR A 203 24.17 35.85 -30.67
N GLU A 204 24.84 36.96 -30.98
CA GLU A 204 24.98 37.39 -32.39
C GLU A 204 25.84 36.39 -33.20
N ASP A 205 26.69 35.59 -32.53
CA ASP A 205 27.59 34.59 -33.13
C ASP A 205 27.20 33.11 -32.82
N GLU A 206 26.72 32.80 -31.60
CA GLU A 206 26.52 31.43 -31.07
C GLU A 206 25.07 30.93 -31.13
N ILE A 207 24.89 29.60 -31.08
CA ILE A 207 23.77 28.84 -30.48
C ILE A 207 24.29 27.56 -29.75
N ARG A 208 24.17 27.37 -28.41
CA ARG A 208 24.64 26.10 -27.76
C ARG A 208 23.80 25.54 -26.62
N THR A 209 23.80 24.22 -26.41
CA THR A 209 23.17 23.58 -25.24
C THR A 209 24.12 23.55 -24.02
N PRO A 210 23.62 23.33 -22.78
CA PRO A 210 24.44 23.17 -21.57
C PRO A 210 25.41 21.98 -21.63
N GLU A 211 25.03 20.92 -22.34
CA GLU A 211 25.82 19.69 -22.51
C GLU A 211 27.00 19.86 -23.49
N GLY A 212 27.20 21.07 -24.04
CA GLY A 212 28.35 21.44 -24.87
C GLY A 212 28.12 21.33 -26.38
N TYR A 213 26.92 20.95 -26.84
CA TYR A 213 26.59 20.95 -28.27
C TYR A 213 26.53 22.40 -28.78
N THR A 214 27.38 22.75 -29.74
CA THR A 214 27.82 24.15 -29.96
C THR A 214 27.78 24.61 -31.43
N TYR A 215 27.11 25.74 -31.63
CA TYR A 215 27.19 26.63 -32.80
C TYR A 215 28.13 27.85 -32.53
N ARG A 216 28.69 27.99 -31.29
CA ARG A 216 29.93 28.73 -30.85
C ARG A 216 29.92 30.28 -30.90
N THR A 217 30.40 31.09 -29.93
CA THR A 217 30.83 30.97 -28.49
C THR A 217 30.96 32.40 -27.91
N THR A 218 30.48 32.85 -26.72
CA THR A 218 29.71 32.27 -25.58
C THR A 218 29.06 33.35 -24.68
N ASN A 219 27.92 33.08 -23.97
CA ASN A 219 27.73 33.49 -22.54
C ASN A 219 26.47 33.00 -21.77
N ASN A 220 26.60 32.75 -20.44
CA ASN A 220 25.61 32.19 -19.49
C ASN A 220 24.26 32.96 -19.37
N THR A 221 23.11 32.32 -19.15
CA THR A 221 21.75 32.93 -18.98
C THR A 221 21.43 33.40 -17.55
N ASP A 222 20.32 34.13 -17.37
CA ASP A 222 19.78 34.47 -16.03
C ASP A 222 18.89 33.36 -15.45
N TYR A 223 18.15 32.63 -16.31
CA TYR A 223 17.46 31.38 -15.94
C TYR A 223 18.25 30.16 -16.46
N PRO A 224 18.69 29.22 -15.59
CA PRO A 224 19.39 27.98 -15.99
C PRO A 224 18.51 26.92 -16.68
N GLY A 225 17.55 27.35 -17.49
CA GLY A 225 16.58 26.50 -18.20
C GLY A 225 15.87 27.23 -19.34
N ALA A 226 16.47 28.29 -19.88
CA ALA A 226 15.98 29.03 -21.04
C ALA A 226 17.06 29.12 -22.12
N LEU A 227 16.63 29.10 -23.39
CA LEU A 227 17.42 29.50 -24.54
C LEU A 227 17.83 30.97 -24.35
N TRP A 228 19.12 31.36 -24.27
CA TRP A 228 19.45 32.77 -24.55
C TRP A 228 19.10 33.03 -26.03
N ASP A 229 18.53 34.18 -26.39
CA ASP A 229 18.48 34.67 -27.77
C ASP A 229 18.22 36.19 -27.85
N PRO A 230 19.25 37.05 -27.93
CA PRO A 230 19.07 38.48 -27.72
C PRO A 230 18.07 39.11 -28.70
N ALA A 231 17.16 39.92 -28.15
CA ALA A 231 16.51 40.99 -28.90
C ALA A 231 17.58 41.97 -29.41
N ALA A 232 17.29 42.72 -30.48
CA ALA A 232 18.24 43.70 -30.97
C ALA A 232 18.48 44.81 -29.93
N SER A 233 19.72 45.30 -29.81
CA SER A 233 20.16 46.27 -28.78
C SER A 233 19.41 47.61 -28.81
N CYS A 234 18.75 47.91 -29.93
CA CYS A 234 17.85 49.03 -30.18
C CYS A 234 16.43 48.87 -29.58
N ASN A 235 16.06 47.69 -29.06
CA ASN A 235 14.74 47.36 -28.51
C ASN A 235 14.73 47.19 -26.97
N TYR A 236 15.84 47.46 -26.29
CA TYR A 236 15.93 47.48 -24.82
C TYR A 236 16.87 48.60 -24.34
N SER A 237 16.94 48.84 -23.03
CA SER A 237 17.91 49.80 -22.44
C SER A 237 18.40 49.32 -21.08
N SER A 238 19.34 50.01 -20.44
CA SER A 238 19.61 49.77 -19.01
C SER A 238 18.36 50.01 -18.14
N ARG A 239 18.27 49.31 -17.00
CA ARG A 239 17.31 49.54 -15.90
C ARG A 239 17.73 50.69 -14.96
N ASN A 240 18.94 51.23 -15.13
CA ASN A 240 19.52 52.27 -14.26
C ASN A 240 19.45 51.93 -12.76
N GLY A 241 19.77 50.68 -12.39
CA GLY A 241 19.75 50.20 -11.00
C GLY A 241 18.36 49.95 -10.40
N THR A 242 17.27 50.20 -11.13
CA THR A 242 15.90 49.94 -10.65
C THR A 242 15.71 48.47 -10.30
N ALA A 243 15.17 48.20 -9.10
CA ALA A 243 14.93 46.84 -8.63
C ALA A 243 13.81 46.15 -9.41
N ILE A 244 14.01 44.87 -9.74
CA ILE A 244 12.93 44.00 -10.20
C ILE A 244 12.02 43.72 -9.00
N THR A 245 10.74 43.98 -9.16
CA THR A 245 9.73 43.71 -8.12
C THR A 245 8.49 42.99 -8.67
N HIS A 246 8.36 42.87 -9.99
CA HIS A 246 7.16 42.38 -10.67
C HIS A 246 7.50 41.45 -11.85
N VAL A 247 6.53 40.63 -12.25
CA VAL A 247 6.54 39.82 -13.47
C VAL A 247 5.25 40.09 -14.25
N THR A 248 5.36 40.30 -15.56
CA THR A 248 4.22 40.52 -16.44
C THR A 248 4.03 39.31 -17.34
N VAL A 249 2.85 38.71 -17.27
CA VAL A 249 2.40 37.66 -18.19
C VAL A 249 1.81 38.34 -19.42
N HIS A 250 2.33 38.02 -20.61
CA HIS A 250 1.79 38.47 -21.88
C HIS A 250 1.29 37.29 -22.73
N THR A 251 0.58 37.56 -23.83
CA THR A 251 0.34 36.60 -24.91
C THR A 251 0.69 37.25 -26.24
N VAL A 252 1.49 36.56 -27.06
CA VAL A 252 2.10 37.11 -28.28
C VAL A 252 1.07 37.63 -29.29
N GLN A 253 -0.12 37.01 -29.37
CA GLN A 253 -1.06 37.16 -30.49
C GLN A 253 -0.37 36.76 -31.81
N GLY A 254 0.37 35.65 -31.75
CA GLY A 254 1.33 35.20 -32.77
C GLY A 254 2.10 33.95 -32.33
N THR A 255 2.97 33.45 -33.19
CA THR A 255 3.81 32.26 -32.91
C THR A 255 5.08 32.61 -32.13
N TYR A 256 5.66 31.61 -31.46
CA TYR A 256 6.94 31.66 -30.76
C TYR A 256 8.07 32.15 -31.68
N ALA A 257 8.18 31.57 -32.87
CA ALA A 257 9.17 31.96 -33.87
C ALA A 257 8.96 33.39 -34.42
N GLY A 258 7.69 33.81 -34.61
CA GLY A 258 7.34 35.17 -35.03
C GLY A 258 7.75 36.21 -33.98
N CYS A 259 7.46 35.96 -32.70
CA CYS A 259 7.88 36.82 -31.59
C CYS A 259 9.40 37.00 -31.55
N ILE A 260 10.15 35.88 -31.61
CA ILE A 260 11.61 35.87 -31.58
C ILE A 260 12.22 36.62 -32.77
N SER A 261 11.70 36.41 -33.98
CA SER A 261 12.17 37.13 -35.17
C SER A 261 11.86 38.63 -35.09
N TRP A 262 10.69 39.02 -34.57
CA TRP A 262 10.26 40.43 -34.49
C TRP A 262 11.08 41.26 -33.50
N PHE A 263 11.43 40.74 -32.32
CA PHE A 263 12.25 41.47 -31.35
C PHE A 263 13.70 41.73 -31.82
N LYS A 264 14.10 41.17 -32.98
CA LYS A 264 15.38 41.43 -33.65
C LYS A 264 15.28 42.55 -34.71
N ASN A 265 14.09 43.04 -35.03
CA ASN A 265 13.88 44.20 -35.90
C ASN A 265 13.97 45.49 -35.07
N CYS A 266 14.89 46.41 -35.37
CA CYS A 266 14.94 47.71 -34.66
C CYS A 266 13.67 48.56 -34.84
N ASN A 267 12.89 48.33 -35.90
CA ASN A 267 11.62 49.03 -36.12
C ASN A 267 10.47 48.44 -35.27
N ALA A 268 10.70 47.36 -34.52
CA ALA A 268 9.71 46.82 -33.57
C ALA A 268 9.49 47.75 -32.37
N GLN A 269 10.56 48.38 -31.85
CA GLN A 269 10.54 49.19 -30.63
C GLN A 269 9.91 48.46 -29.43
N ALA A 270 10.09 47.13 -29.39
CA ALA A 270 9.52 46.24 -28.38
C ALA A 270 10.43 45.04 -28.11
N SER A 271 10.42 44.54 -26.88
CA SER A 271 11.11 43.31 -26.46
C SER A 271 10.55 42.77 -25.14
N ALA A 272 10.59 41.44 -24.96
CA ALA A 272 10.34 40.79 -23.69
C ALA A 272 11.62 40.19 -23.09
N HIS A 273 11.60 39.87 -21.80
CA HIS A 273 12.72 39.17 -21.17
C HIS A 273 12.72 37.69 -21.54
N TYR A 274 11.54 37.07 -21.64
CA TYR A 274 11.35 35.67 -21.99
C TYR A 274 10.18 35.47 -22.98
N VAL A 275 10.23 34.43 -23.79
CA VAL A 275 9.18 33.96 -24.73
C VAL A 275 9.02 32.45 -24.54
N ILE A 276 7.80 31.91 -24.49
CA ILE A 276 7.54 30.50 -24.19
C ILE A 276 6.68 29.84 -25.28
N ARG A 277 7.14 28.67 -25.77
CA ARG A 277 6.48 27.85 -26.78
C ARG A 277 5.26 27.11 -26.20
N SER A 278 4.16 27.12 -26.93
CA SER A 278 2.86 26.59 -26.50
C SER A 278 2.86 25.06 -26.39
N SER A 279 3.52 24.36 -27.31
CA SER A 279 3.41 22.90 -27.45
C SER A 279 4.15 22.09 -26.38
N ASP A 280 5.36 22.53 -26.00
CA ASP A 280 6.26 21.79 -25.10
C ASP A 280 6.81 22.62 -23.93
N GLY A 281 6.56 23.94 -23.91
CA GLY A 281 7.05 24.84 -22.87
C GLY A 281 8.51 25.27 -23.04
N GLN A 282 9.12 25.12 -24.21
CA GLN A 282 10.48 25.66 -24.45
C GLN A 282 10.52 27.18 -24.18
N ILE A 283 11.48 27.62 -23.36
CA ILE A 283 11.60 29.02 -22.90
C ILE A 283 12.80 29.68 -23.59
N THR A 284 12.63 30.83 -24.24
CA THR A 284 13.71 31.67 -24.77
C THR A 284 13.81 32.98 -23.99
N GLN A 285 14.91 33.21 -23.29
CA GLN A 285 15.30 34.50 -22.72
C GLN A 285 15.86 35.44 -23.80
N MET A 286 15.20 36.56 -24.09
CA MET A 286 15.62 37.53 -25.10
C MET A 286 16.22 38.83 -24.58
N VAL A 287 16.02 39.17 -23.32
CA VAL A 287 16.67 40.33 -22.68
C VAL A 287 17.15 39.93 -21.29
N ARG A 288 18.29 40.47 -20.86
CA ARG A 288 18.83 40.24 -19.52
C ARG A 288 17.93 40.83 -18.46
N GLU A 289 17.78 40.13 -17.34
CA GLU A 289 17.05 40.69 -16.20
C GLU A 289 17.76 41.93 -15.61
N ALA A 290 19.06 42.11 -15.90
CA ALA A 290 19.80 43.33 -15.59
C ALA A 290 19.42 44.53 -16.50
N ASP A 291 18.83 44.25 -17.66
CA ASP A 291 18.37 45.22 -18.65
C ASP A 291 16.84 45.37 -18.68
N LYS A 292 16.39 46.44 -19.33
CA LYS A 292 15.01 46.90 -19.38
C LYS A 292 14.44 46.59 -20.76
N ALA A 293 13.86 45.40 -20.90
CA ALA A 293 13.04 45.05 -22.06
C ALA A 293 11.84 46.01 -22.19
N TRP A 294 11.28 46.15 -23.39
CA TRP A 294 10.22 47.11 -23.70
C TRP A 294 8.91 46.39 -24.05
N HIS A 295 8.11 46.04 -23.04
CA HIS A 295 6.87 45.25 -23.20
C HIS A 295 5.62 45.82 -22.52
N VAL A 296 5.75 46.74 -21.55
CA VAL A 296 4.62 47.26 -20.72
C VAL A 296 4.76 48.76 -20.43
N GLY A 297 5.19 49.53 -21.43
CA GLY A 297 5.25 51.00 -21.39
C GLY A 297 6.03 51.58 -20.21
N SER A 298 5.34 52.31 -19.32
CA SER A 298 5.90 52.94 -18.12
C SER A 298 6.40 51.95 -17.07
N GLU A 299 5.90 50.71 -17.05
CA GLU A 299 6.17 49.74 -15.97
C GLU A 299 7.40 48.85 -16.26
N ASN A 300 7.99 48.98 -17.46
CA ASN A 300 9.22 48.31 -17.89
C ASN A 300 10.40 48.40 -16.87
N PRO A 301 10.66 49.52 -16.16
CA PRO A 301 11.82 49.64 -15.26
C PRO A 301 11.84 48.67 -14.07
N TYR A 302 10.72 48.06 -13.68
CA TYR A 302 10.64 47.22 -12.47
C TYR A 302 9.99 45.84 -12.70
N THR A 303 9.58 45.55 -13.94
CA THR A 303 8.91 44.31 -14.36
C THR A 303 9.85 43.37 -15.13
N ILE A 304 9.48 42.08 -15.18
CA ILE A 304 10.02 41.07 -16.10
C ILE A 304 8.86 40.54 -16.96
N GLY A 305 8.83 40.93 -18.24
CA GLY A 305 7.84 40.43 -19.20
C GLY A 305 8.16 39.04 -19.75
N ILE A 306 7.15 38.17 -19.74
CA ILE A 306 7.17 36.81 -20.28
C ILE A 306 6.05 36.67 -21.32
N GLU A 307 6.43 36.49 -22.58
CA GLU A 307 5.54 36.28 -23.71
C GLU A 307 5.15 34.80 -23.84
N HIS A 308 3.88 34.53 -24.11
CA HIS A 308 3.35 33.17 -24.29
C HIS A 308 2.79 33.02 -25.70
N GLU A 309 3.23 32.00 -26.42
CA GLU A 309 2.78 31.72 -27.77
C GLU A 309 1.26 31.49 -27.85
N GLY A 310 0.62 32.07 -28.87
CA GLY A 310 -0.78 31.87 -29.19
C GLY A 310 -1.61 33.14 -29.21
N TYR A 311 -2.92 32.97 -29.05
CA TYR A 311 -3.93 34.02 -29.23
C TYR A 311 -4.96 34.01 -28.11
N ILE A 312 -5.27 35.19 -27.55
CA ILE A 312 -6.08 35.36 -26.32
C ILE A 312 -7.52 34.85 -26.43
N ASN A 313 -8.02 34.70 -27.65
CA ASN A 313 -9.38 34.24 -27.97
C ASN A 313 -9.51 32.71 -28.07
N ASN A 314 -8.39 31.96 -28.06
CA ASN A 314 -8.36 30.52 -28.28
C ASN A 314 -7.64 29.79 -27.12
N PRO A 315 -8.36 29.09 -26.22
CA PRO A 315 -7.76 28.44 -25.07
C PRO A 315 -6.82 27.26 -25.40
N SER A 316 -6.86 26.70 -26.62
CA SER A 316 -6.03 25.55 -27.01
C SER A 316 -4.52 25.83 -27.09
N TRP A 317 -4.12 27.12 -27.02
CA TRP A 317 -2.73 27.53 -26.89
C TRP A 317 -2.19 27.41 -25.46
N TYR A 318 -3.05 27.49 -24.45
CA TYR A 318 -2.67 27.51 -23.04
C TYR A 318 -2.48 26.10 -22.47
N THR A 319 -1.48 25.39 -22.96
CA THR A 319 -1.21 23.99 -22.61
C THR A 319 -0.65 23.83 -21.20
N VAL A 320 -0.79 22.62 -20.66
CA VAL A 320 -0.16 22.21 -19.38
C VAL A 320 1.37 22.39 -19.41
N ALA A 321 2.03 22.08 -20.54
CA ALA A 321 3.48 22.22 -20.66
C ALA A 321 3.92 23.69 -20.55
N MET A 322 3.24 24.60 -21.25
CA MET A 322 3.52 26.03 -21.17
C MET A 322 3.25 26.61 -19.77
N TYR A 323 2.16 26.23 -19.11
CA TYR A 323 1.89 26.62 -17.72
C TYR A 323 2.95 26.07 -16.74
N GLN A 324 3.42 24.84 -16.91
CA GLN A 324 4.45 24.24 -16.06
C GLN A 324 5.81 24.95 -16.24
N ALA A 325 6.23 25.19 -17.49
CA ALA A 325 7.46 25.91 -17.81
C ALA A 325 7.44 27.37 -17.29
N SER A 326 6.37 28.12 -17.62
CA SER A 326 6.19 29.50 -17.19
C SER A 326 6.16 29.63 -15.66
N SER A 327 5.40 28.77 -14.97
CA SER A 327 5.37 28.77 -13.51
C SER A 327 6.71 28.36 -12.88
N ALA A 328 7.53 27.52 -13.53
CA ALA A 328 8.87 27.19 -13.06
C ALA A 328 9.82 28.39 -13.13
N LEU A 329 9.84 29.09 -14.26
CA LEU A 329 10.56 30.35 -14.44
C LEU A 329 10.12 31.39 -13.42
N VAL A 330 8.81 31.59 -13.20
CA VAL A 330 8.32 32.57 -12.22
C VAL A 330 8.62 32.15 -10.78
N ARG A 331 8.54 30.86 -10.42
CA ARG A 331 8.95 30.39 -9.08
C ARG A 331 10.43 30.68 -8.79
N ASP A 332 11.29 30.59 -9.81
CA ASP A 332 12.71 30.92 -9.73
C ASP A 332 12.95 32.44 -9.64
N ILE A 333 12.35 33.26 -10.53
CA ILE A 333 12.41 34.73 -10.44
C ILE A 333 11.96 35.21 -9.05
N CYS A 334 10.87 34.63 -8.51
CA CYS A 334 10.39 34.95 -7.17
C CYS A 334 11.43 34.68 -6.08
N GLN A 335 12.19 33.60 -6.22
CA GLN A 335 13.22 33.19 -5.27
C GLN A 335 14.48 34.06 -5.39
N ARG A 336 14.92 34.37 -6.62
CA ARG A 336 16.10 35.23 -6.88
C ARG A 336 15.85 36.71 -6.59
N ARG A 337 14.59 37.18 -6.63
CA ARG A 337 14.21 38.60 -6.49
C ARG A 337 13.36 38.90 -5.24
N SER A 338 13.17 37.93 -4.35
CA SER A 338 12.34 38.04 -3.13
C SER A 338 10.91 38.56 -3.39
N ILE A 339 10.29 38.13 -4.50
CA ILE A 339 8.89 38.44 -4.82
C ILE A 339 8.01 37.38 -4.14
N PRO A 340 7.02 37.76 -3.30
CA PRO A 340 6.15 36.79 -2.64
C PRO A 340 5.36 35.97 -3.66
N ARG A 341 5.50 34.64 -3.64
CA ARG A 341 4.80 33.72 -4.56
C ARG A 341 3.26 33.76 -4.42
N THR A 342 2.74 34.30 -3.31
CA THR A 342 1.30 34.57 -3.11
C THR A 342 0.80 35.86 -3.75
N SER A 343 1.68 36.76 -4.23
CA SER A 343 1.31 38.02 -4.92
C SER A 343 1.01 37.85 -6.43
N VAL A 344 0.60 36.65 -6.83
CA VAL A 344 0.10 36.31 -8.17
C VAL A 344 -1.41 36.60 -8.23
N TRP A 345 -1.92 37.11 -9.35
CA TRP A 345 -3.36 37.28 -9.54
C TRP A 345 -4.10 35.92 -9.48
N PHE A 346 -5.12 35.81 -8.62
CA PHE A 346 -5.96 34.61 -8.45
C PHE A 346 -7.47 34.86 -8.60
N GLY A 347 -7.87 36.10 -8.89
CA GLY A 347 -9.24 36.41 -9.29
C GLY A 347 -9.53 35.99 -10.72
N ASP A 348 -10.71 36.35 -11.21
CA ASP A 348 -11.14 35.97 -12.56
C ASP A 348 -10.25 36.59 -13.66
N ALA A 349 -10.16 35.90 -14.80
CA ALA A 349 -9.60 36.46 -16.01
C ALA A 349 -10.49 37.61 -16.53
N CYS A 350 -9.88 38.59 -17.19
CA CYS A 350 -10.56 39.79 -17.66
C CYS A 350 -10.22 40.09 -19.13
N SER A 351 -10.95 41.03 -19.73
CA SER A 351 -10.75 41.44 -21.12
C SER A 351 -11.27 42.86 -21.34
N GLY A 352 -10.75 43.53 -22.37
CA GLY A 352 -11.12 44.89 -22.76
C GLY A 352 -10.23 45.96 -22.13
N SER A 353 -10.80 47.15 -21.88
CA SER A 353 -10.01 48.31 -21.42
C SER A 353 -9.40 48.10 -20.04
N THR A 354 -8.21 48.67 -19.83
CA THR A 354 -7.49 48.71 -18.54
C THR A 354 -8.38 49.07 -17.34
N SER A 355 -9.37 49.96 -17.50
CA SER A 355 -10.36 50.30 -16.46
C SER A 355 -11.13 49.10 -15.87
N ASN A 356 -11.25 48.02 -16.63
CA ASN A 356 -12.01 46.82 -16.26
C ASN A 356 -11.10 45.75 -15.63
N CYS A 357 -9.80 45.81 -15.97
CA CYS A 357 -8.77 44.82 -15.64
C CYS A 357 -7.76 45.27 -14.58
N LEU A 358 -7.65 46.58 -14.32
CA LEU A 358 -6.69 47.17 -13.39
C LEU A 358 -6.72 46.46 -12.04
N THR A 359 -5.58 45.92 -11.61
CA THR A 359 -5.43 45.31 -10.28
C THR A 359 -4.74 46.27 -9.31
N LYS A 360 -4.89 46.01 -8.01
CA LYS A 360 -4.06 46.68 -6.99
C LYS A 360 -2.57 46.64 -7.37
N SER A 361 -1.86 47.74 -7.13
CA SER A 361 -0.44 47.92 -7.49
C SER A 361 0.51 46.92 -6.81
N CYS A 362 0.05 46.30 -5.71
CA CYS A 362 0.77 45.30 -4.94
C CYS A 362 0.70 43.87 -5.50
N ILE A 363 -0.17 43.58 -6.48
CA ILE A 363 -0.21 42.29 -7.17
C ILE A 363 0.97 42.28 -8.14
N ARG A 364 2.01 41.53 -7.80
CA ARG A 364 3.32 41.61 -8.47
C ARG A 364 3.45 40.73 -9.69
N ILE A 365 2.64 39.68 -9.80
CA ILE A 365 2.66 38.74 -10.93
C ILE A 365 1.26 38.73 -11.56
N LYS A 366 1.14 39.40 -12.73
CA LYS A 366 -0.15 39.73 -13.35
C LYS A 366 -0.03 39.95 -14.86
N GLY A 367 -1.15 40.00 -15.56
CA GLY A 367 -1.23 40.23 -17.00
C GLY A 367 -0.91 41.66 -17.42
N HIS A 368 -0.59 41.86 -18.70
CA HIS A 368 -0.38 43.19 -19.31
C HIS A 368 -1.52 44.15 -18.98
N GLN A 369 -2.76 43.77 -19.32
CA GLN A 369 -3.99 44.56 -19.13
C GLN A 369 -4.30 44.93 -17.66
N GLN A 370 -3.55 44.41 -16.68
CA GLN A 370 -3.79 44.58 -15.25
C GLN A 370 -2.90 45.66 -14.58
N TYR A 371 -2.07 46.35 -15.37
CA TYR A 371 -1.33 47.56 -14.99
C TYR A 371 -2.11 48.83 -15.40
N PRO A 372 -1.87 50.00 -14.78
CA PRO A 372 -2.50 51.25 -15.20
C PRO A 372 -2.08 51.69 -16.61
N ASN A 373 -2.94 52.46 -17.28
CA ASN A 373 -2.69 53.13 -18.56
C ASN A 373 -2.27 52.24 -19.75
N GLN A 374 -2.48 50.92 -19.70
CA GLN A 374 -2.10 50.01 -20.79
C GLN A 374 -3.12 49.99 -21.95
N THR A 375 -2.64 49.57 -23.12
CA THR A 375 -3.37 49.57 -24.39
C THR A 375 -3.71 48.18 -24.92
N HIS A 376 -3.18 47.10 -24.33
CA HIS A 376 -3.39 45.72 -24.79
C HIS A 376 -4.33 44.93 -23.86
N THR A 377 -4.85 43.81 -24.36
CA THR A 377 -5.91 42.97 -23.76
C THR A 377 -5.41 41.59 -23.29
N ASP A 378 -4.09 41.39 -23.23
CA ASP A 378 -3.45 40.10 -22.97
C ASP A 378 -3.06 39.89 -21.48
N PRO A 379 -2.96 38.63 -20.99
CA PRO A 379 -3.22 37.36 -21.70
C PRO A 379 -4.73 37.03 -21.85
N GLY A 380 -5.61 37.99 -21.57
CA GLY A 380 -7.02 37.93 -21.93
C GLY A 380 -7.87 36.95 -21.11
N PRO A 381 -9.07 36.62 -21.60
CA PRO A 381 -10.11 35.94 -20.82
C PRO A 381 -9.90 34.43 -20.70
N ASN A 382 -9.05 33.83 -21.54
CA ASN A 382 -8.80 32.37 -21.56
C ASN A 382 -7.61 31.93 -20.69
N TRP A 383 -6.86 32.87 -20.09
CA TRP A 383 -5.75 32.54 -19.18
C TRP A 383 -6.26 32.09 -17.80
N ASN A 384 -5.94 30.86 -17.42
CA ASN A 384 -6.40 30.24 -16.18
C ASN A 384 -5.54 30.67 -14.97
N TRP A 385 -5.87 31.83 -14.43
CA TRP A 385 -5.20 32.42 -13.28
C TRP A 385 -5.26 31.57 -12.00
N ASP A 386 -6.33 30.81 -11.75
CA ASP A 386 -6.39 29.90 -10.59
C ASP A 386 -5.40 28.74 -10.73
N TYR A 387 -5.32 28.09 -11.90
CA TYR A 387 -4.34 27.06 -12.18
C TYR A 387 -2.91 27.58 -12.08
N TYR A 388 -2.64 28.74 -12.69
CA TYR A 388 -1.33 29.38 -12.67
C TYR A 388 -0.90 29.84 -11.27
N TYR A 389 -1.82 30.40 -10.48
CA TYR A 389 -1.60 30.73 -9.07
C TYR A 389 -1.20 29.49 -8.27
N ARG A 390 -1.94 28.38 -8.39
CA ARG A 390 -1.62 27.13 -7.65
C ARG A 390 -0.22 26.64 -7.98
N LEU A 391 0.17 26.66 -9.26
CA LEU A 391 1.51 26.25 -9.70
C LEU A 391 2.63 27.15 -9.12
N ILE A 392 2.41 28.45 -8.93
CA ILE A 392 3.43 29.37 -8.39
C ILE A 392 3.42 29.40 -6.85
N ALA A 393 2.24 29.65 -6.25
CA ALA A 393 2.06 29.89 -4.82
C ALA A 393 2.19 28.62 -3.96
N GLY A 394 2.15 27.43 -4.56
CA GLY A 394 2.39 26.16 -3.86
C GLY A 394 1.83 24.97 -4.64
N PRO A 395 2.64 24.32 -5.50
CA PRO A 395 2.26 23.05 -6.12
C PRO A 395 2.19 21.93 -5.08
N THR A 396 2.93 22.06 -3.99
CA THR A 396 2.68 21.42 -2.70
C THR A 396 2.21 22.48 -1.70
N TYR A 397 1.38 22.08 -0.74
CA TYR A 397 0.88 22.94 0.33
C TYR A 397 0.75 22.17 1.64
N THR A 398 0.82 22.88 2.77
CA THR A 398 0.68 22.29 4.11
C THR A 398 -0.71 22.60 4.66
N VAL A 399 -1.44 21.57 5.09
CA VAL A 399 -2.66 21.73 5.87
C VAL A 399 -2.29 22.28 7.25
N THR A 400 -2.70 23.52 7.56
CA THR A 400 -2.31 24.23 8.78
C THR A 400 -3.08 23.76 10.00
N GLN A 401 -4.34 23.35 9.82
CA GLN A 401 -5.16 22.74 10.87
C GLN A 401 -5.90 21.52 10.32
N THR A 402 -5.90 20.40 11.05
CA THR A 402 -6.79 19.26 10.79
C THR A 402 -7.77 19.09 11.94
N LEU A 403 -9.05 18.95 11.64
CA LEU A 403 -10.15 18.84 12.59
C LEU A 403 -10.84 17.48 12.43
N THR A 404 -10.88 16.71 13.52
CA THR A 404 -11.35 15.31 13.54
C THR A 404 -12.58 15.08 14.43
N ALA A 405 -13.02 16.09 15.19
CA ALA A 405 -14.29 16.02 15.92
C ALA A 405 -15.47 16.00 14.93
N PRO A 406 -16.62 15.35 15.27
CA PRO A 406 -17.77 15.29 14.38
C PRO A 406 -18.53 16.62 14.27
N SER A 407 -18.26 17.58 15.15
CA SER A 407 -18.75 18.95 15.03
C SER A 407 -17.82 19.92 15.76
N GLY A 408 -17.87 21.19 15.38
CA GLY A 408 -17.09 22.23 16.03
C GLY A 408 -17.21 23.59 15.36
N THR A 409 -16.50 24.57 15.92
CA THR A 409 -16.37 25.93 15.37
C THR A 409 -15.01 26.09 14.71
N VAL A 410 -14.97 26.72 13.55
CA VAL A 410 -13.77 27.06 12.79
C VAL A 410 -13.73 28.57 12.60
N TYR A 411 -12.55 29.13 12.82
CA TYR A 411 -12.22 30.52 12.52
C TYR A 411 -11.16 30.53 11.42
N ASP A 412 -11.02 31.66 10.74
CA ASP A 412 -9.89 31.92 9.86
C ASP A 412 -8.60 32.26 10.66
N PRO A 413 -7.47 32.58 9.99
CA PRO A 413 -6.19 32.86 10.66
C PRO A 413 -6.18 34.02 11.67
N GLY A 414 -7.15 34.94 11.62
CA GLY A 414 -7.32 36.01 12.62
C GLY A 414 -7.95 35.52 13.93
N GLY A 415 -8.59 34.33 13.90
CA GLY A 415 -9.22 33.72 15.07
C GLY A 415 -10.54 34.39 15.46
N ALA A 416 -10.87 34.33 16.75
CA ALA A 416 -12.15 34.80 17.27
C ALA A 416 -12.21 36.31 17.61
N SER A 417 -11.12 37.06 17.42
CA SER A 417 -11.01 38.46 17.91
C SER A 417 -10.01 39.34 17.14
N GLY A 418 -9.55 38.91 15.97
CA GLY A 418 -8.62 39.67 15.14
C GLY A 418 -8.91 39.46 13.65
N ASP A 419 -8.50 40.41 12.83
CA ASP A 419 -8.58 40.31 11.37
C ASP A 419 -7.56 39.28 10.86
N TYR A 420 -7.84 38.63 9.71
CA TYR A 420 -6.84 37.80 9.02
C TYR A 420 -5.68 38.65 8.48
N ALA A 421 -4.58 38.02 8.05
CA ALA A 421 -3.43 38.76 7.52
C ALA A 421 -3.32 38.69 5.99
N ASN A 422 -2.60 39.66 5.43
CA ASN A 422 -2.43 39.85 3.98
C ASN A 422 -1.42 38.85 3.39
N ASN A 423 -1.56 38.55 2.10
CA ASN A 423 -0.71 37.66 1.28
C ASN A 423 -0.70 36.18 1.78
N GLN A 424 -1.71 35.76 2.54
CA GLN A 424 -1.83 34.43 3.10
C GLN A 424 -2.42 33.43 2.10
N ARG A 425 -2.00 32.17 2.25
CA ARG A 425 -2.60 31.00 1.61
C ARG A 425 -2.71 29.91 2.68
N TYR A 426 -3.88 29.80 3.31
CA TYR A 426 -4.08 29.05 4.56
C TYR A 426 -5.06 27.90 4.37
N PHE A 427 -4.78 26.76 5.01
CA PHE A 427 -5.51 25.51 4.77
C PHE A 427 -6.04 24.88 6.05
N ILE A 428 -7.34 24.56 6.07
CA ILE A 428 -7.99 23.80 7.14
C ILE A 428 -8.67 22.57 6.55
N LYS A 429 -8.32 21.39 7.04
CA LYS A 429 -8.96 20.12 6.67
C LYS A 429 -9.93 19.68 7.77
N ILE A 430 -11.20 19.51 7.42
CA ILE A 430 -12.21 18.92 8.29
C ILE A 430 -12.37 17.46 7.84
N ALA A 431 -11.91 16.51 8.64
CA ALA A 431 -11.90 15.08 8.32
C ALA A 431 -12.26 14.21 9.54
N PRO A 432 -13.53 14.21 9.99
CA PRO A 432 -13.94 13.42 11.15
C PRO A 432 -14.01 11.93 10.79
N PRO A 433 -13.41 11.02 11.59
CA PRO A 433 -13.46 9.58 11.32
C PRO A 433 -14.88 9.06 11.15
N GLY A 434 -15.11 8.25 10.11
CA GLY A 434 -16.42 7.65 9.81
C GLY A 434 -17.49 8.62 9.27
N ALA A 435 -17.16 9.88 8.99
CA ALA A 435 -18.08 10.82 8.35
C ALA A 435 -18.47 10.38 6.93
N THR A 436 -19.73 10.58 6.56
CA THR A 436 -20.26 10.38 5.20
C THR A 436 -20.53 11.70 4.48
N SER A 437 -20.87 12.75 5.23
CA SER A 437 -20.96 14.14 4.74
C SER A 437 -20.63 15.13 5.86
N ILE A 438 -20.25 16.35 5.50
CA ILE A 438 -20.00 17.47 6.42
C ILE A 438 -20.83 18.66 5.95
N THR A 439 -21.62 19.25 6.84
CA THR A 439 -22.34 20.51 6.60
C THR A 439 -21.65 21.66 7.33
N LEU A 440 -21.25 22.68 6.58
CA LEU A 440 -20.74 23.95 7.08
C LEU A 440 -21.88 24.97 7.20
N THR A 441 -21.94 25.71 8.30
CA THR A 441 -22.90 26.80 8.55
C THR A 441 -22.14 28.03 9.02
N PHE A 442 -22.10 29.08 8.20
CA PHE A 442 -21.42 30.33 8.54
C PHE A 442 -22.20 31.12 9.60
N GLN A 443 -21.49 31.63 10.59
CA GLN A 443 -22.00 32.52 11.65
C GLN A 443 -21.58 33.97 11.39
N GLN A 444 -20.37 34.15 10.86
CA GLN A 444 -19.80 35.43 10.42
C GLN A 444 -19.08 35.24 9.08
N PHE A 445 -19.21 36.21 8.17
CA PHE A 445 -18.47 36.20 6.91
C PHE A 445 -18.21 37.64 6.42
N ASN A 446 -16.95 38.04 6.40
CA ASN A 446 -16.48 39.37 6.04
C ASN A 446 -15.06 39.28 5.44
N LEU A 447 -14.98 38.93 4.16
CA LEU A 447 -13.75 39.01 3.36
C LEU A 447 -13.74 40.30 2.51
N GLU A 448 -12.57 40.80 2.13
CA GLU A 448 -12.50 41.90 1.17
C GLU A 448 -13.11 41.48 -0.18
N ASN A 449 -14.10 42.22 -0.65
CA ASN A 449 -14.68 42.04 -1.98
C ASN A 449 -13.89 42.84 -3.04
N ALA A 450 -14.11 42.52 -4.33
CA ALA A 450 -13.57 43.25 -5.47
C ALA A 450 -13.51 44.78 -5.25
N PHE A 451 -12.29 45.33 -5.13
CA PHE A 451 -12.01 46.71 -4.72
C PHE A 451 -12.51 47.76 -5.75
N SER A 452 -13.83 47.99 -5.77
CA SER A 452 -14.61 48.84 -6.69
C SER A 452 -14.85 48.28 -8.11
N SER A 453 -15.66 49.01 -8.88
CA SER A 453 -15.91 48.72 -10.30
C SER A 453 -14.66 48.90 -11.17
N SER A 454 -13.73 49.80 -10.79
CA SER A 454 -12.56 50.21 -11.59
C SER A 454 -11.21 49.67 -11.11
N THR A 455 -11.15 48.89 -10.03
CA THR A 455 -9.94 48.15 -9.60
C THR A 455 -10.33 46.74 -9.15
N LYS A 456 -9.41 45.78 -9.27
CA LYS A 456 -9.59 44.36 -8.92
C LYS A 456 -8.54 43.92 -7.90
N GLY A 457 -8.96 43.05 -6.98
CA GLY A 457 -8.29 42.74 -5.71
C GLY A 457 -9.38 42.44 -4.69
N GLY A 458 -9.17 41.45 -3.83
CA GLY A 458 -10.20 40.82 -3.02
C GLY A 458 -9.80 39.42 -2.55
N ASP A 459 -10.33 39.03 -1.39
CA ASP A 459 -9.97 37.82 -0.67
C ASP A 459 -11.05 36.74 -0.86
N TYR A 460 -10.64 35.48 -0.93
CA TYR A 460 -11.54 34.36 -1.25
C TYR A 460 -11.33 33.14 -0.36
N LEU A 461 -12.43 32.61 0.15
CA LEU A 461 -12.52 31.27 0.74
C LEU A 461 -13.00 30.28 -0.32
N TYR A 462 -12.19 29.25 -0.58
CA TYR A 462 -12.52 28.11 -1.44
C TYR A 462 -12.88 26.91 -0.56
N VAL A 463 -13.93 26.19 -0.93
CA VAL A 463 -14.45 25.02 -0.20
C VAL A 463 -14.46 23.81 -1.15
N TYR A 464 -13.65 22.79 -0.85
CA TYR A 464 -13.47 21.61 -1.70
C TYR A 464 -14.13 20.36 -1.08
N ASP A 465 -14.77 19.53 -1.92
CA ASP A 465 -15.42 18.26 -1.57
C ASP A 465 -14.41 17.09 -1.52
N GLY A 466 -13.47 17.19 -0.58
CA GLY A 466 -12.39 16.21 -0.42
C GLY A 466 -11.21 16.75 0.37
N ASP A 467 -10.11 16.01 0.37
CA ASP A 467 -8.88 16.34 1.10
C ASP A 467 -7.87 17.18 0.30
N THR A 468 -8.08 17.33 -1.02
CA THR A 468 -7.16 17.98 -1.96
C THR A 468 -7.77 19.18 -2.66
N VAL A 469 -6.94 20.17 -3.03
CA VAL A 469 -7.38 21.31 -3.88
C VAL A 469 -7.81 20.89 -5.29
N THR A 470 -7.51 19.66 -5.69
CA THR A 470 -7.96 19.01 -6.94
C THR A 470 -9.32 18.33 -6.80
N ALA A 471 -9.89 18.23 -5.60
CA ALA A 471 -11.25 17.75 -5.39
C ALA A 471 -12.31 18.77 -5.90
N PRO A 472 -13.58 18.37 -6.11
CA PRO A 472 -14.61 19.26 -6.64
C PRO A 472 -14.79 20.53 -5.79
N LEU A 473 -14.74 21.71 -6.41
CA LEU A 473 -14.96 22.98 -5.72
C LEU A 473 -16.46 23.19 -5.47
N LEU A 474 -16.89 23.10 -4.21
CA LEU A 474 -18.27 23.35 -3.80
C LEU A 474 -18.64 24.82 -3.92
N ARG A 475 -17.79 25.73 -3.41
CA ARG A 475 -17.99 27.19 -3.47
C ARG A 475 -16.66 27.95 -3.49
N ARG A 476 -16.68 29.12 -4.13
CA ARG A 476 -15.74 30.23 -3.95
C ARG A 476 -16.54 31.40 -3.35
N LEU A 477 -16.09 31.95 -2.22
CA LEU A 477 -16.83 32.92 -1.40
C LEU A 477 -15.98 34.17 -1.15
N THR A 478 -16.59 35.37 -1.16
CA THR A 478 -15.93 36.67 -0.91
C THR A 478 -16.95 37.71 -0.45
N GLY A 479 -16.50 38.83 0.12
CA GLY A 479 -17.37 39.91 0.59
C GLY A 479 -18.05 39.66 1.94
N THR A 480 -19.13 40.40 2.18
CA THR A 480 -19.85 40.52 3.47
C THR A 480 -21.19 39.77 3.53
N THR A 481 -21.57 39.08 2.45
CA THR A 481 -22.84 38.33 2.41
C THR A 481 -22.66 36.98 3.08
N LEU A 482 -23.40 36.73 4.17
CA LEU A 482 -23.34 35.47 4.91
C LEU A 482 -23.74 34.28 3.99
N PRO A 483 -22.86 33.28 3.78
CA PRO A 483 -23.16 32.16 2.91
C PRO A 483 -24.24 31.22 3.48
N ASN A 484 -25.15 30.76 2.61
CA ASN A 484 -26.02 29.63 2.91
C ASN A 484 -25.20 28.36 3.27
N PRO A 485 -25.73 27.42 4.07
CA PRO A 485 -25.02 26.20 4.42
C PRO A 485 -24.52 25.39 3.22
N ILE A 486 -23.36 24.75 3.38
CA ILE A 486 -22.67 23.98 2.34
C ILE A 486 -22.48 22.56 2.86
N THR A 487 -23.05 21.58 2.16
CA THR A 487 -22.87 20.15 2.49
C THR A 487 -21.98 19.46 1.46
N SER A 488 -20.99 18.71 1.93
CA SER A 488 -20.11 17.86 1.10
C SER A 488 -20.75 16.53 0.73
N THR A 489 -20.27 15.89 -0.34
CA THR A 489 -20.71 14.54 -0.74
C THR A 489 -19.87 13.42 -0.12
N GLY A 490 -18.70 13.75 0.44
CA GLY A 490 -17.86 12.85 1.23
C GLY A 490 -17.56 13.34 2.65
N GLY A 491 -16.97 12.46 3.47
CA GLY A 491 -16.58 12.72 4.86
C GLY A 491 -15.37 13.62 5.09
N VAL A 492 -14.88 14.34 4.07
CA VAL A 492 -13.74 15.26 4.18
C VAL A 492 -14.03 16.55 3.41
N VAL A 493 -13.67 17.68 4.00
CA VAL A 493 -13.69 19.00 3.36
C VAL A 493 -12.33 19.68 3.56
N LEU A 494 -11.80 20.28 2.50
CA LEU A 494 -10.66 21.18 2.55
C LEU A 494 -11.13 22.61 2.34
N LEU A 495 -10.74 23.49 3.26
CA LEU A 495 -10.90 24.94 3.17
C LEU A 495 -9.55 25.55 2.76
N GLU A 496 -9.55 26.44 1.77
CA GLU A 496 -8.41 27.26 1.38
C GLU A 496 -8.81 28.74 1.43
N LEU A 497 -8.23 29.51 2.36
CA LEU A 497 -8.32 30.97 2.33
C LEU A 497 -7.13 31.52 1.54
N ARG A 498 -7.40 32.39 0.56
CA ARG A 498 -6.39 33.20 -0.14
C ARG A 498 -6.66 34.67 0.13
N THR A 499 -5.63 35.39 0.59
CA THR A 499 -5.71 36.84 0.82
C THR A 499 -4.70 37.60 -0.04
N ASP A 500 -5.08 38.78 -0.52
CA ASP A 500 -4.21 39.67 -1.28
C ASP A 500 -3.39 40.58 -0.36
N CYS A 501 -2.74 41.61 -0.90
CA CYS A 501 -1.77 42.43 -0.22
C CYS A 501 -2.31 43.40 0.85
N SER A 502 -3.61 43.71 0.85
CA SER A 502 -4.19 44.83 1.62
C SER A 502 -5.55 44.51 2.21
N THR A 503 -6.05 45.43 3.02
CA THR A 503 -7.45 45.43 3.49
C THR A 503 -7.84 44.17 4.26
N PRO A 504 -7.09 43.79 5.32
CA PRO A 504 -7.54 42.71 6.20
C PRO A 504 -8.89 43.09 6.82
N MET A 505 -9.77 42.10 6.94
CA MET A 505 -11.14 42.27 7.44
C MET A 505 -11.39 41.29 8.59
N ALA A 506 -12.47 41.52 9.34
CA ALA A 506 -12.86 40.69 10.49
C ALA A 506 -13.27 39.25 10.14
N GLY A 507 -13.10 38.82 8.89
CA GLY A 507 -12.94 37.42 8.57
C GLY A 507 -14.21 36.58 8.61
N TRP A 508 -14.04 35.27 8.76
CA TRP A 508 -15.15 34.33 8.85
C TRP A 508 -15.07 33.38 10.05
N GLN A 509 -16.27 33.07 10.55
CA GLN A 509 -16.52 32.03 11.54
C GLN A 509 -17.59 31.11 10.98
N LEU A 510 -17.34 29.80 11.02
CA LEU A 510 -18.35 28.78 10.70
C LEU A 510 -18.43 27.74 11.80
N THR A 511 -19.59 27.13 11.94
CA THR A 511 -19.74 25.83 12.60
C THR A 511 -19.81 24.74 11.54
N TYR A 512 -19.37 23.53 11.88
CA TYR A 512 -19.56 22.35 11.04
C TYR A 512 -20.18 21.21 11.85
N THR A 513 -20.95 20.38 11.15
CA THR A 513 -21.51 19.14 11.67
C THR A 513 -21.37 18.05 10.62
N ALA A 514 -20.75 16.93 11.00
CA ALA A 514 -20.61 15.75 10.16
C ALA A 514 -21.75 14.77 10.39
N THR A 515 -22.32 14.27 9.30
CA THR A 515 -23.13 13.05 9.32
C THR A 515 -22.17 11.88 9.47
N LEU A 516 -22.18 11.22 10.62
CA LEU A 516 -21.39 10.00 10.80
C LEU A 516 -22.14 8.78 10.25
N SER A 517 -21.37 7.79 9.83
CA SER A 517 -21.87 6.42 9.59
C SER A 517 -22.53 5.86 10.85
N ALA A 518 -23.55 5.01 10.70
CA ALA A 518 -24.20 4.33 11.82
C ALA A 518 -23.24 3.35 12.51
N GLY A 519 -22.50 3.85 13.51
CA GLY A 519 -21.40 3.17 14.20
C GLY A 519 -20.24 4.11 14.59
N GLY A 520 -20.16 5.31 14.02
CA GLY A 520 -19.09 6.27 14.30
C GLY A 520 -19.14 6.84 15.72
N SER A 521 -18.35 6.28 16.64
CA SER A 521 -17.83 7.01 17.80
C SER A 521 -16.50 7.67 17.46
N THR A 522 -16.07 8.65 18.24
CA THR A 522 -14.74 9.28 18.17
C THR A 522 -13.60 8.39 18.70
N ASP A 523 -13.91 7.13 18.99
CA ASP A 523 -12.99 6.16 19.57
C ASP A 523 -12.35 5.34 18.45
N ASN A 524 -11.04 5.51 18.30
CA ASN A 524 -10.21 4.87 17.29
C ASN A 524 -9.05 4.08 17.92
N VAL A 525 -9.10 3.82 19.24
CA VAL A 525 -8.11 3.01 19.96
C VAL A 525 -8.58 1.55 19.90
N PRO A 526 -7.86 0.65 19.23
CA PRO A 526 -8.28 -0.75 19.19
C PRO A 526 -8.24 -1.38 20.59
N PRO A 527 -9.27 -2.13 21.01
CA PRO A 527 -9.25 -2.85 22.28
C PRO A 527 -8.14 -3.90 22.27
N THR A 528 -7.71 -4.32 23.45
CA THR A 528 -6.72 -5.38 23.61
C THR A 528 -7.36 -6.68 24.12
N THR A 529 -6.75 -7.80 23.77
CA THR A 529 -7.11 -9.12 24.28
C THR A 529 -5.83 -9.94 24.48
N SER A 530 -5.80 -10.73 25.54
CA SER A 530 -4.77 -11.74 25.78
C SER A 530 -5.40 -13.10 26.02
N ILE A 531 -4.60 -14.15 25.88
CA ILE A 531 -4.98 -15.53 26.18
C ILE A 531 -4.14 -15.96 27.39
N ASP A 532 -4.79 -16.38 28.46
CA ASP A 532 -4.10 -16.78 29.69
C ASP A 532 -3.23 -18.03 29.47
N SER A 533 -2.29 -18.25 30.41
CA SER A 533 -1.41 -19.42 30.40
C SER A 533 -2.19 -20.72 30.56
N VAL A 534 -2.43 -21.41 29.45
CA VAL A 534 -2.82 -22.82 29.42
C VAL A 534 -1.65 -23.71 29.90
N PRO A 535 -1.93 -24.90 30.46
CA PRO A 535 -0.89 -25.87 30.82
C PRO A 535 0.00 -26.25 29.63
N ASP A 536 1.27 -26.57 29.92
CA ASP A 536 2.30 -26.94 28.92
C ASP A 536 2.00 -28.23 28.14
N TRP A 537 1.09 -29.04 28.69
CA TRP A 537 0.50 -30.26 28.13
C TRP A 537 -0.95 -30.36 28.58
N VAL A 538 -1.87 -30.76 27.69
CA VAL A 538 -3.25 -31.08 28.05
C VAL A 538 -3.61 -32.53 27.69
N THR A 539 -4.24 -33.21 28.65
CA THR A 539 -4.57 -34.65 28.61
C THR A 539 -6.05 -34.93 28.32
N GLY A 540 -6.82 -33.88 28.01
CA GLY A 540 -8.26 -33.92 27.84
C GLY A 540 -8.86 -32.52 27.83
N ASN A 541 -10.18 -32.41 27.99
CA ASN A 541 -10.90 -31.15 27.96
C ASN A 541 -10.34 -30.14 28.98
N PHE A 542 -10.06 -28.91 28.54
CA PHE A 542 -9.47 -27.86 29.37
C PHE A 542 -10.18 -26.52 29.17
N THR A 543 -9.93 -25.58 30.08
CA THR A 543 -10.51 -24.23 30.05
C THR A 543 -9.47 -23.23 29.59
N VAL A 544 -9.83 -22.36 28.65
CA VAL A 544 -9.04 -21.19 28.25
C VAL A 544 -9.72 -19.93 28.76
N SER A 545 -8.98 -19.09 29.48
CA SER A 545 -9.41 -17.78 29.94
C SER A 545 -8.80 -16.67 29.08
N PHE A 546 -9.47 -15.53 29.02
CA PHE A 546 -9.06 -14.36 28.24
C PHE A 546 -9.18 -13.10 29.09
N GLN A 547 -8.20 -12.20 28.97
CA GLN A 547 -8.27 -10.88 29.56
C GLN A 547 -8.46 -9.87 28.43
N ASP A 548 -9.58 -9.15 28.43
CA ASP A 548 -9.89 -8.14 27.42
C ASP A 548 -9.98 -6.75 28.10
N GLN A 549 -9.39 -5.74 27.46
CA GLN A 549 -9.34 -4.35 27.94
C GLN A 549 -9.64 -3.38 26.79
N ASP A 550 -10.17 -2.22 27.14
CA ASP A 550 -10.60 -1.17 26.20
C ASP A 550 -10.23 0.19 26.81
N ASP A 551 -9.09 0.73 26.37
CA ASP A 551 -8.55 2.00 26.87
C ASP A 551 -9.24 3.24 26.25
N GLY A 552 -10.14 3.04 25.28
CA GLY A 552 -10.91 4.10 24.60
C GLY A 552 -12.02 4.72 25.46
N GLY A 553 -12.29 4.14 26.64
CA GLY A 553 -13.29 4.63 27.59
C GLY A 553 -14.68 4.04 27.40
N ARG A 554 -14.78 2.90 26.70
CA ARG A 554 -15.98 2.06 26.64
C ARG A 554 -15.63 0.63 27.06
N SER A 555 -16.51 -0.33 26.79
CA SER A 555 -16.22 -1.74 27.02
C SER A 555 -16.28 -2.51 25.72
N VAL A 556 -15.45 -3.54 25.62
CA VAL A 556 -15.51 -4.59 24.59
C VAL A 556 -16.97 -4.99 24.36
N GLU A 557 -17.44 -4.84 23.12
CA GLU A 557 -18.82 -5.13 22.71
C GLU A 557 -18.95 -6.63 22.39
N LYS A 558 -18.01 -7.17 21.60
CA LYS A 558 -18.06 -8.55 21.09
C LYS A 558 -16.69 -9.19 21.23
N ALA A 559 -16.61 -10.34 21.89
CA ALA A 559 -15.42 -11.17 21.93
C ALA A 559 -15.57 -12.44 21.09
N PHE A 560 -14.50 -12.81 20.36
CA PHE A 560 -14.45 -13.99 19.51
C PHE A 560 -13.22 -14.85 19.80
N TYR A 561 -13.30 -16.13 19.45
CA TYR A 561 -12.20 -17.09 19.52
C TYR A 561 -12.24 -18.12 18.38
N LEU A 562 -11.11 -18.76 18.15
CA LEU A 562 -10.92 -19.83 17.16
C LEU A 562 -9.98 -20.89 17.74
N VAL A 563 -10.38 -22.15 17.65
CA VAL A 563 -9.53 -23.31 17.99
C VAL A 563 -9.07 -23.96 16.70
N LEU A 564 -7.75 -24.16 16.58
CA LEU A 564 -7.08 -24.80 15.47
C LEU A 564 -6.39 -26.08 15.95
N TYR A 565 -6.24 -27.05 15.05
CA TYR A 565 -5.34 -28.19 15.20
C TYR A 565 -4.49 -28.35 13.94
N ASP A 566 -3.22 -28.70 14.11
CA ASP A 566 -2.35 -29.07 13.00
C ASP A 566 -2.76 -30.42 12.39
N SER A 567 -2.57 -30.58 11.09
CA SER A 567 -2.73 -31.85 10.39
C SER A 567 -1.61 -32.06 9.38
N ALA A 568 -0.38 -32.20 9.88
CA ALA A 568 0.88 -32.30 9.13
C ALA A 568 1.25 -31.00 8.40
N GLY A 569 1.23 -29.88 9.14
CA GLY A 569 1.58 -28.54 8.68
C GLY A 569 0.38 -27.69 8.23
N ASP A 570 -0.77 -28.31 7.94
CA ASP A 570 -2.02 -27.60 7.64
C ASP A 570 -2.86 -27.39 8.91
N TRP A 571 -3.02 -26.14 9.30
CA TRP A 571 -3.75 -25.72 10.50
C TRP A 571 -5.26 -25.67 10.25
N ARG A 572 -5.92 -26.83 10.33
CA ARG A 572 -7.38 -26.97 10.19
C ARG A 572 -8.13 -26.48 11.44
N ALA A 573 -9.46 -26.47 11.35
CA ALA A 573 -10.37 -26.27 12.46
C ALA A 573 -11.56 -27.24 12.37
N SER A 574 -12.37 -27.34 13.44
CA SER A 574 -13.49 -28.28 13.49
C SER A 574 -14.81 -27.63 13.01
N ALA A 575 -15.23 -27.97 11.78
CA ALA A 575 -16.44 -27.42 11.14
C ALA A 575 -17.74 -27.77 11.89
N GLU A 576 -17.82 -28.97 12.48
CA GLU A 576 -18.88 -29.41 13.40
C GLU A 576 -18.91 -28.63 14.74
N ARG A 577 -17.85 -27.88 15.02
CA ARG A 577 -17.75 -26.95 16.16
C ARG A 577 -17.95 -25.50 15.74
N GLY A 578 -18.33 -25.27 14.48
CA GLY A 578 -18.55 -23.94 13.91
C GLY A 578 -17.26 -23.12 13.76
N PHE A 579 -16.10 -23.78 13.73
CA PHE A 579 -14.83 -23.14 13.37
C PHE A 579 -14.43 -23.59 11.96
N PHE A 580 -13.82 -22.70 11.19
CA PHE A 580 -13.22 -23.06 9.91
C PHE A 580 -11.82 -22.50 9.82
N SER A 581 -10.93 -23.23 9.16
CA SER A 581 -9.58 -22.74 8.85
C SER A 581 -9.06 -23.44 7.62
N ASP A 582 -8.64 -22.63 6.65
CA ASP A 582 -7.87 -23.06 5.49
C ASP A 582 -6.75 -22.05 5.19
N ASN A 583 -5.55 -22.55 4.95
CA ASN A 583 -4.45 -21.77 4.38
C ASN A 583 -4.22 -22.12 2.90
N PHE A 584 -5.03 -23.03 2.32
CA PHE A 584 -4.94 -23.48 0.94
C PHE A 584 -3.57 -24.05 0.55
N VAL A 585 -2.89 -24.66 1.53
CA VAL A 585 -1.58 -25.29 1.38
C VAL A 585 -1.67 -26.65 0.69
N GLY A 586 -0.58 -27.05 0.03
CA GLY A 586 -0.49 -28.32 -0.70
C GLY A 586 -0.81 -28.22 -2.20
N PRO A 587 -0.89 -29.35 -2.92
CA PRO A 587 -0.99 -29.36 -4.37
C PRO A 587 -2.43 -29.35 -4.93
N ALA A 588 -3.46 -29.41 -4.06
CA ALA A 588 -4.86 -29.56 -4.47
C ALA A 588 -5.80 -28.97 -3.41
N ILE A 589 -7.04 -28.64 -3.81
CA ILE A 589 -8.06 -28.09 -2.92
C ILE A 589 -8.42 -29.13 -1.84
N HIS A 590 -8.39 -28.73 -0.57
CA HIS A 590 -8.69 -29.63 0.56
C HIS A 590 -10.17 -30.10 0.52
N PRO A 591 -10.48 -31.38 0.78
CA PRO A 591 -11.84 -31.94 0.66
C PRO A 591 -12.95 -31.31 1.51
N ASP A 592 -12.64 -30.40 2.44
CA ASP A 592 -13.64 -29.58 3.13
C ASP A 592 -14.40 -28.66 2.15
N TRP A 593 -13.79 -28.33 1.00
CA TRP A 593 -14.40 -27.53 -0.06
C TRP A 593 -14.89 -28.38 -1.23
N THR A 594 -16.11 -28.09 -1.71
CA THR A 594 -16.72 -28.69 -2.89
C THR A 594 -16.81 -27.64 -4.02
N PRO A 595 -16.05 -27.80 -5.12
CA PRO A 595 -16.20 -26.96 -6.30
C PRO A 595 -17.49 -27.33 -7.06
N VAL A 596 -18.25 -26.33 -7.49
CA VAL A 596 -19.53 -26.51 -8.21
C VAL A 596 -19.56 -25.78 -9.54
N LYS A 597 -18.96 -24.59 -9.64
CA LYS A 597 -19.06 -23.75 -10.85
C LYS A 597 -17.84 -22.83 -11.03
N GLY A 598 -17.34 -22.72 -12.26
CA GLY A 598 -16.09 -22.01 -12.61
C GLY A 598 -14.83 -22.79 -12.24
N THR A 599 -13.69 -22.39 -12.79
CA THR A 599 -12.38 -23.02 -12.53
C THR A 599 -11.80 -22.57 -11.20
N TRP A 600 -11.46 -23.52 -10.33
CA TRP A 600 -10.77 -23.33 -9.05
C TRP A 600 -9.58 -24.29 -8.94
N LEU A 601 -8.44 -23.82 -8.44
CA LEU A 601 -7.24 -24.63 -8.18
C LEU A 601 -6.43 -24.06 -7.02
N ILE A 602 -5.44 -24.82 -6.53
CA ILE A 602 -4.34 -24.27 -5.73
C ILE A 602 -3.19 -23.92 -6.66
N LEU A 603 -2.59 -22.74 -6.46
CA LEU A 603 -1.45 -22.25 -7.24
C LEU A 603 -0.40 -21.64 -6.31
N ASP A 604 0.88 -21.98 -6.48
CA ASP A 604 1.98 -21.16 -5.98
C ASP A 604 2.25 -20.04 -7.00
N PRO A 605 2.10 -18.75 -6.63
CA PRO A 605 2.35 -17.62 -7.55
C PRO A 605 3.85 -17.33 -7.77
N GLY A 606 4.75 -18.22 -7.33
CA GLY A 606 6.20 -18.11 -7.46
C GLY A 606 6.90 -17.60 -6.21
N ASN A 607 6.27 -17.71 -5.04
CA ASN A 607 6.77 -17.18 -3.76
C ASN A 607 6.87 -18.23 -2.63
N GLY A 608 6.39 -19.46 -2.84
CA GLY A 608 6.38 -20.51 -1.80
C GLY A 608 5.21 -20.43 -0.81
N ASP A 609 4.20 -19.60 -1.08
CA ASP A 609 2.95 -19.48 -0.31
C ASP A 609 1.75 -19.78 -1.25
N PRO A 610 1.31 -21.05 -1.33
CA PRO A 610 0.21 -21.44 -2.19
C PRO A 610 -1.11 -20.74 -1.85
N VAL A 611 -1.88 -20.39 -2.87
CA VAL A 611 -3.16 -19.71 -2.75
C VAL A 611 -4.27 -20.45 -3.48
N LEU A 612 -5.50 -20.37 -2.96
CA LEU A 612 -6.68 -20.77 -3.71
C LEU A 612 -6.92 -19.73 -4.80
N ARG A 613 -6.90 -20.15 -6.06
CA ARG A 613 -7.13 -19.30 -7.23
C ARG A 613 -8.41 -19.70 -7.95
N GLN A 614 -9.21 -18.68 -8.26
CA GLN A 614 -10.31 -18.76 -9.21
C GLN A 614 -9.81 -18.17 -10.54
N ASP A 615 -9.65 -19.02 -11.56
CA ASP A 615 -8.86 -18.73 -12.76
C ASP A 615 -9.69 -18.58 -14.05
N ASP A 616 -11.00 -18.40 -13.90
CA ASP A 616 -11.95 -18.23 -15.01
C ASP A 616 -12.62 -16.85 -14.94
N GLU A 617 -12.16 -15.95 -15.82
CA GLU A 617 -12.68 -14.59 -15.99
C GLU A 617 -13.79 -14.50 -17.06
N ASN A 618 -13.79 -15.42 -18.04
CA ASN A 618 -14.41 -15.20 -19.36
C ASN A 618 -15.24 -16.39 -19.90
N SER A 619 -15.48 -17.45 -19.11
CA SER A 619 -16.43 -18.51 -19.49
C SER A 619 -17.90 -18.14 -19.21
N ALA A 620 -18.83 -19.02 -19.61
CA ALA A 620 -20.24 -18.93 -19.24
C ALA A 620 -20.50 -19.04 -17.70
N ASP A 621 -19.53 -19.56 -16.95
CA ASP A 621 -19.61 -19.74 -15.50
C ASP A 621 -19.06 -18.56 -14.70
N ALA A 622 -18.12 -17.80 -15.27
CA ALA A 622 -17.38 -16.73 -14.60
C ALA A 622 -18.26 -15.69 -13.90
N SER A 623 -19.48 -15.45 -14.38
CA SER A 623 -20.42 -14.46 -13.80
C SER A 623 -21.03 -14.87 -12.45
N ASN A 624 -20.99 -16.16 -12.11
CA ASN A 624 -21.49 -16.73 -10.86
C ASN A 624 -20.75 -18.03 -10.53
N THR A 625 -19.47 -17.94 -10.16
CA THR A 625 -18.69 -19.11 -9.74
C THR A 625 -19.13 -19.57 -8.34
N ASN A 626 -18.86 -20.84 -8.00
CA ASN A 626 -19.24 -21.43 -6.72
C ASN A 626 -18.22 -22.48 -6.25
N LEU A 627 -17.61 -22.22 -5.09
CA LEU A 627 -16.85 -23.15 -4.26
C LEU A 627 -17.40 -23.02 -2.84
N TYR A 628 -17.92 -24.10 -2.26
CA TYR A 628 -18.56 -24.07 -0.94
C TYR A 628 -17.91 -25.02 0.05
N ALA A 629 -18.05 -24.75 1.35
CA ALA A 629 -17.65 -25.65 2.42
C ALA A 629 -18.76 -25.76 3.47
N TYR A 630 -18.83 -26.92 4.15
CA TYR A 630 -19.71 -27.11 5.30
C TYR A 630 -19.16 -26.35 6.51
N LEU A 631 -20.04 -25.64 7.22
CA LEU A 631 -19.73 -24.98 8.47
C LEU A 631 -20.98 -24.88 9.36
N ARG A 632 -20.87 -25.39 10.58
CA ARG A 632 -21.98 -25.41 11.53
C ARG A 632 -22.19 -24.06 12.22
N GLN A 633 -23.13 -23.26 11.71
CA GLN A 633 -23.33 -21.85 12.12
C GLN A 633 -24.46 -21.63 13.17
N ASP A 634 -25.02 -22.69 13.77
CA ASP A 634 -26.01 -22.61 14.86
C ASP A 634 -25.38 -22.53 16.28
N LEU A 635 -24.10 -22.90 16.44
CA LEU A 635 -23.41 -23.07 17.72
C LEU A 635 -22.91 -21.78 18.41
N SER A 636 -23.20 -20.59 17.88
CA SER A 636 -22.76 -19.32 18.47
C SER A 636 -23.74 -18.20 18.16
N ASN A 637 -23.80 -17.17 19.01
CA ASN A 637 -24.64 -15.99 18.75
C ASN A 637 -24.01 -15.06 17.72
N ARG A 638 -22.68 -15.08 17.57
CA ARG A 638 -21.94 -14.25 16.60
C ARG A 638 -20.82 -15.05 15.97
N TYR A 639 -20.56 -14.75 14.70
CA TYR A 639 -19.46 -15.30 13.92
C TYR A 639 -18.62 -14.15 13.35
N LEU A 640 -17.31 -14.37 13.22
CA LEU A 640 -16.40 -13.48 12.51
C LEU A 640 -15.67 -14.29 11.43
N TYR A 641 -15.94 -13.94 10.18
CA TYR A 641 -15.28 -14.50 9.00
C TYR A 641 -14.06 -13.62 8.68
N HIS A 642 -12.93 -14.22 8.36
CA HIS A 642 -11.66 -13.53 8.08
C HIS A 642 -10.95 -14.24 6.94
N TRP A 643 -10.51 -13.50 5.92
CA TRP A 643 -9.70 -14.04 4.83
C TRP A 643 -8.85 -12.94 4.18
N ALA A 644 -7.77 -13.30 3.51
CA ALA A 644 -7.06 -12.43 2.58
C ALA A 644 -7.53 -12.72 1.16
N ALA A 645 -7.68 -11.70 0.32
CA ALA A 645 -7.89 -11.89 -1.12
C ALA A 645 -7.36 -10.74 -1.98
N ARG A 646 -7.07 -11.03 -3.25
CA ARG A 646 -6.75 -10.02 -4.27
C ARG A 646 -7.44 -10.31 -5.60
N PHE A 647 -7.77 -9.25 -6.34
CA PHE A 647 -7.97 -9.35 -7.78
C PHE A 647 -6.61 -9.53 -8.45
N VAL A 648 -6.43 -10.56 -9.26
CA VAL A 648 -5.14 -10.85 -9.91
C VAL A 648 -4.84 -9.84 -11.04
N GLY A 649 -5.89 -9.44 -11.76
CA GLY A 649 -5.80 -8.63 -12.97
C GLY A 649 -6.97 -8.95 -13.89
N GLY A 650 -6.70 -9.05 -15.20
CA GLY A 650 -7.67 -9.44 -16.22
C GLY A 650 -8.23 -8.27 -17.03
N SER A 651 -9.03 -8.58 -18.05
CA SER A 651 -9.55 -7.63 -19.05
C SER A 651 -11.07 -7.54 -19.11
N SER A 652 -11.78 -8.35 -18.32
CA SER A 652 -13.24 -8.31 -18.28
C SER A 652 -13.75 -7.10 -17.50
N THR A 653 -15.06 -6.83 -17.62
CA THR A 653 -15.72 -5.73 -16.92
C THR A 653 -16.70 -6.26 -15.87
N ASN A 654 -17.10 -5.39 -14.93
CA ASN A 654 -17.99 -5.72 -13.82
C ASN A 654 -17.36 -6.72 -12.83
N ARG A 655 -16.02 -6.75 -12.73
CA ARG A 655 -15.22 -7.62 -11.88
C ARG A 655 -15.57 -7.48 -10.41
N ARG A 656 -15.81 -8.62 -9.75
CA ARG A 656 -16.24 -8.68 -8.36
C ARG A 656 -15.82 -9.99 -7.68
N MET A 657 -15.53 -9.92 -6.38
CA MET A 657 -15.28 -11.07 -5.50
C MET A 657 -16.21 -11.01 -4.28
N GLY A 658 -16.49 -12.15 -3.64
CA GLY A 658 -17.41 -12.19 -2.51
C GLY A 658 -17.50 -13.51 -1.76
N LEU A 659 -18.22 -13.48 -0.65
CA LEU A 659 -18.45 -14.59 0.28
C LEU A 659 -19.93 -14.64 0.68
N HIS A 660 -20.57 -15.80 0.50
CA HIS A 660 -21.84 -16.16 1.13
C HIS A 660 -21.60 -16.79 2.51
N ILE A 661 -22.41 -16.41 3.50
CA ILE A 661 -22.44 -16.99 4.86
C ILE A 661 -23.87 -17.39 5.22
N PHE A 662 -24.03 -18.28 6.21
CA PHE A 662 -25.35 -18.77 6.64
C PHE A 662 -26.18 -19.35 5.48
N ALA A 663 -25.54 -19.95 4.48
CA ALA A 663 -26.22 -20.60 3.37
C ALA A 663 -26.92 -21.89 3.82
N ASP A 664 -28.20 -22.06 3.47
CA ASP A 664 -28.97 -23.28 3.75
C ASP A 664 -28.89 -24.33 2.62
N ASN A 665 -28.84 -23.89 1.36
CA ASN A 665 -28.64 -24.74 0.19
C ASN A 665 -27.47 -24.22 -0.68
N PRO A 666 -26.27 -24.83 -0.62
CA PRO A 666 -25.07 -24.28 -1.24
C PRO A 666 -24.98 -24.51 -2.76
N THR A 667 -25.85 -25.35 -3.34
CA THR A 667 -25.85 -25.65 -4.78
C THR A 667 -26.79 -24.75 -5.59
N SER A 668 -27.74 -24.08 -4.94
CA SER A 668 -28.62 -23.10 -5.58
C SER A 668 -27.84 -21.87 -6.09
N PRO A 669 -28.26 -21.23 -7.21
CA PRO A 669 -27.56 -20.11 -7.84
C PRO A 669 -27.12 -18.98 -6.90
N ASN A 670 -27.92 -18.61 -5.90
CA ASN A 670 -27.59 -17.60 -4.88
C ASN A 670 -27.53 -18.18 -3.44
N ARG A 671 -27.33 -19.49 -3.33
CA ARG A 671 -27.12 -20.26 -2.10
C ARG A 671 -28.34 -20.31 -1.15
N GLY A 672 -29.55 -20.25 -1.70
CA GLY A 672 -30.80 -20.40 -0.96
C GLY A 672 -31.11 -19.18 -0.09
N ASN A 673 -31.37 -19.38 1.20
CA ASN A 673 -31.31 -18.30 2.18
C ASN A 673 -29.86 -18.12 2.62
N SER A 674 -29.32 -16.91 2.48
CA SER A 674 -27.94 -16.58 2.89
C SER A 674 -27.74 -15.07 3.06
N TYR A 675 -26.65 -14.66 3.71
CA TYR A 675 -26.12 -13.30 3.50
C TYR A 675 -24.94 -13.36 2.54
N PHE A 676 -24.74 -12.29 1.78
CA PHE A 676 -23.72 -12.25 0.76
C PHE A 676 -23.06 -10.88 0.65
N VAL A 677 -21.73 -10.83 0.73
CA VAL A 677 -20.95 -9.61 0.52
C VAL A 677 -20.20 -9.67 -0.83
N PHE A 678 -20.30 -8.59 -1.61
CA PHE A 678 -19.57 -8.37 -2.86
C PHE A 678 -18.63 -7.17 -2.72
N PHE A 679 -17.46 -7.28 -3.34
CA PHE A 679 -16.46 -6.23 -3.50
C PHE A 679 -16.25 -6.04 -5.00
N ARG A 680 -16.38 -4.82 -5.53
CA ARG A 680 -16.32 -4.53 -6.99
C ARG A 680 -15.05 -3.77 -7.37
N LEU A 681 -14.33 -4.26 -8.38
CA LEU A 681 -13.16 -3.60 -8.96
C LEU A 681 -13.53 -2.58 -10.05
N ASP A 682 -14.61 -2.81 -10.80
CA ASP A 682 -14.98 -1.98 -11.95
C ASP A 682 -16.23 -1.12 -11.72
N GLY A 683 -16.30 -0.02 -12.47
CA GLY A 683 -17.41 0.95 -12.41
C GLY A 683 -17.33 1.79 -11.14
N SER A 684 -18.48 2.04 -10.50
CA SER A 684 -18.51 2.57 -9.15
C SER A 684 -18.01 1.50 -8.17
N GLN A 685 -16.77 1.64 -7.72
CA GLN A 685 -16.09 0.67 -6.87
C GLN A 685 -16.74 0.64 -5.48
N TYR A 686 -17.46 -0.45 -5.19
CA TYR A 686 -18.28 -0.57 -3.98
C TYR A 686 -17.97 -1.85 -3.19
N VAL A 687 -18.06 -1.73 -1.87
CA VAL A 687 -18.44 -2.84 -0.98
C VAL A 687 -19.96 -2.87 -0.92
N GLN A 688 -20.56 -4.04 -1.10
CA GLN A 688 -22.01 -4.21 -1.16
C GLN A 688 -22.44 -5.44 -0.36
N LEU A 689 -23.40 -5.25 0.53
CA LEU A 689 -24.01 -6.32 1.31
C LEU A 689 -25.40 -6.64 0.76
N TYR A 690 -25.73 -7.92 0.66
CA TYR A 690 -27.01 -8.45 0.19
C TYR A 690 -27.57 -9.45 1.21
N LYS A 691 -28.91 -9.47 1.33
CA LYS A 691 -29.66 -10.55 1.95
C LYS A 691 -30.30 -11.39 0.84
N VAL A 692 -30.09 -12.69 0.84
CA VAL A 692 -30.73 -13.64 -0.07
C VAL A 692 -31.84 -14.36 0.68
N VAL A 693 -33.06 -14.35 0.13
CA VAL A 693 -34.22 -15.07 0.66
C VAL A 693 -34.82 -15.89 -0.48
N ASN A 694 -35.03 -17.19 -0.25
CA ASN A 694 -35.52 -18.15 -1.25
C ASN A 694 -34.75 -18.07 -2.59
N ASP A 695 -33.40 -18.04 -2.52
CA ASP A 695 -32.46 -17.90 -3.64
C ASP A 695 -32.55 -16.58 -4.45
N SER A 696 -33.26 -15.57 -3.93
CA SER A 696 -33.35 -14.23 -4.53
C SER A 696 -32.79 -13.15 -3.61
N TRP A 697 -31.93 -12.27 -4.15
CA TRP A 697 -31.37 -11.11 -3.45
C TRP A 697 -32.15 -9.80 -3.68
N GLY A 698 -33.37 -9.89 -4.21
CA GLY A 698 -34.24 -8.73 -4.43
C GLY A 698 -33.71 -7.73 -5.47
N SER A 699 -34.01 -6.44 -5.24
CA SER A 699 -33.76 -5.35 -6.19
C SER A 699 -32.37 -4.70 -6.12
N GLY A 700 -31.52 -5.09 -5.17
CA GLY A 700 -30.21 -4.47 -4.96
C GLY A 700 -29.58 -4.83 -3.61
N PRO A 701 -28.42 -4.23 -3.28
CA PRO A 701 -27.79 -4.42 -1.98
C PRO A 701 -28.62 -3.77 -0.86
N VAL A 702 -28.61 -4.39 0.32
CA VAL A 702 -29.25 -3.85 1.54
C VAL A 702 -28.40 -2.75 2.20
N ALA A 703 -27.10 -2.71 1.91
CA ALA A 703 -26.20 -1.61 2.26
C ALA A 703 -24.99 -1.59 1.30
N GLN A 704 -24.42 -0.41 1.05
CA GLN A 704 -23.20 -0.27 0.24
C GLN A 704 -22.37 0.97 0.62
N VAL A 705 -21.07 0.94 0.32
CA VAL A 705 -20.12 2.05 0.54
C VAL A 705 -19.07 2.07 -0.57
N SER A 706 -18.57 3.26 -0.95
CA SER A 706 -17.48 3.42 -1.91
C SER A 706 -16.16 2.93 -1.32
N TYR A 707 -15.38 2.16 -2.07
CA TYR A 707 -14.05 1.72 -1.65
C TYR A 707 -13.10 1.54 -2.84
N PRO A 708 -11.90 2.16 -2.84
CA PRO A 708 -11.02 2.21 -4.01
C PRO A 708 -10.21 0.90 -4.18
N PHE A 709 -10.85 -0.12 -4.76
CA PHE A 709 -10.20 -1.39 -5.06
C PHE A 709 -9.16 -1.27 -6.19
N GLN A 710 -8.07 -2.01 -6.08
CA GLN A 710 -6.98 -2.05 -7.05
C GLN A 710 -6.66 -3.51 -7.40
N ALA A 711 -6.25 -3.76 -8.65
CA ALA A 711 -5.74 -5.06 -9.07
C ALA A 711 -4.31 -5.29 -8.53
N GLY A 712 -3.96 -6.55 -8.30
CA GLY A 712 -2.67 -6.98 -7.73
C GLY A 712 -2.55 -6.83 -6.20
N VAL A 713 -3.32 -5.92 -5.59
CA VAL A 713 -3.28 -5.59 -4.16
C VAL A 713 -4.00 -6.66 -3.33
N TRP A 714 -3.31 -7.19 -2.31
CA TRP A 714 -3.90 -8.01 -1.26
C TRP A 714 -4.65 -7.15 -0.25
N TYR A 715 -5.87 -7.58 0.07
CA TYR A 715 -6.72 -6.98 1.10
C TYR A 715 -7.01 -8.03 2.18
N ASP A 716 -6.88 -7.61 3.44
CA ASP A 716 -7.37 -8.35 4.60
C ASP A 716 -8.86 -8.02 4.78
N PHE A 717 -9.73 -9.02 4.60
CA PHE A 717 -11.17 -8.86 4.75
C PHE A 717 -11.64 -9.51 6.05
N LYS A 718 -12.50 -8.82 6.80
CA LYS A 718 -13.24 -9.43 7.90
C LYS A 718 -14.72 -9.06 7.84
N TRP A 719 -15.57 -9.94 8.36
CA TRP A 719 -17.01 -9.69 8.45
C TRP A 719 -17.53 -10.29 9.75
N SER A 720 -18.04 -9.46 10.66
CA SER A 720 -18.77 -9.94 11.84
C SER A 720 -20.28 -9.94 11.57
N TYR A 721 -20.95 -11.00 12.02
CA TYR A 721 -22.41 -11.13 12.00
C TYR A 721 -22.91 -11.60 13.37
N ASP A 722 -23.86 -10.87 13.95
CA ASP A 722 -24.60 -11.23 15.16
C ASP A 722 -26.03 -11.67 14.78
N ARG A 723 -26.31 -12.97 14.87
CA ARG A 723 -27.62 -13.55 14.50
C ARG A 723 -28.75 -13.23 15.50
N VAL A 724 -28.41 -12.66 16.66
CA VAL A 724 -29.38 -12.28 17.71
C VAL A 724 -29.84 -10.84 17.51
N THR A 725 -28.93 -9.95 17.11
CA THR A 725 -29.24 -8.53 16.89
C THR A 725 -29.43 -8.16 15.41
N GLY A 726 -29.01 -9.00 14.47
CA GLY A 726 -28.98 -8.71 13.04
C GLY A 726 -27.82 -7.82 12.60
N ASP A 727 -26.86 -7.53 13.48
CA ASP A 727 -25.77 -6.59 13.22
C ASP A 727 -24.67 -7.21 12.34
N HIS A 728 -24.41 -6.61 11.18
CA HIS A 728 -23.35 -6.96 10.25
C HIS A 728 -22.33 -5.82 10.16
N ARG A 729 -21.05 -6.12 10.36
CA ARG A 729 -19.94 -5.15 10.16
C ARG A 729 -18.86 -5.75 9.27
N VAL A 730 -18.59 -5.08 8.14
CA VAL A 730 -17.59 -5.51 7.13
C VAL A 730 -16.37 -4.61 7.24
N TYR A 731 -15.20 -5.24 7.19
CA TYR A 731 -13.90 -4.65 7.42
C TYR A 731 -12.97 -4.90 6.24
N ILE A 732 -12.12 -3.92 5.97
CA ILE A 732 -10.99 -4.07 5.03
C ILE A 732 -9.75 -3.48 5.67
N ASN A 733 -8.66 -4.26 5.73
CA ASN A 733 -7.39 -3.91 6.37
C ASN A 733 -7.60 -3.45 7.83
N ASN A 734 -8.39 -4.22 8.59
CA ASN A 734 -8.90 -3.94 9.94
C ASN A 734 -9.77 -2.67 10.11
N GLN A 735 -9.99 -1.86 9.08
CA GLN A 735 -10.88 -0.68 9.16
C GLN A 735 -12.33 -1.07 8.92
N LEU A 736 -13.26 -0.59 9.75
CA LEU A 736 -14.70 -0.75 9.54
C LEU A 736 -15.14 0.10 8.34
N VAL A 737 -15.60 -0.54 7.26
CA VAL A 737 -16.02 0.15 6.03
C VAL A 737 -17.54 0.19 5.87
N LEU A 738 -18.26 -0.87 6.26
CA LEU A 738 -19.70 -0.99 6.07
C LEU A 738 -20.37 -1.59 7.31
N SER A 739 -21.47 -0.98 7.74
CA SER A 739 -22.31 -1.45 8.85
C SER A 739 -23.77 -1.51 8.39
N TRP A 740 -24.49 -2.56 8.76
CA TRP A 740 -25.92 -2.73 8.46
C TRP A 740 -26.58 -3.63 9.50
N LYS A 741 -27.89 -3.47 9.72
CA LYS A 741 -28.66 -4.24 10.69
C LYS A 741 -29.93 -4.80 10.10
N ASP A 742 -30.07 -6.13 10.12
CA ASP A 742 -31.29 -6.83 9.71
C ASP A 742 -32.36 -6.77 10.82
N ALA A 743 -33.58 -6.40 10.47
CA ALA A 743 -34.73 -6.48 11.38
C ALA A 743 -35.28 -7.92 11.53
N THR A 744 -34.82 -8.85 10.70
CA THR A 744 -35.33 -10.23 10.54
C THR A 744 -34.18 -11.23 10.29
N PRO A 745 -33.27 -11.44 11.25
CA PRO A 745 -31.98 -12.10 10.99
C PRO A 745 -32.10 -13.57 10.54
N ILE A 746 -31.30 -14.00 9.57
CA ILE A 746 -31.20 -15.42 9.17
C ILE A 746 -30.45 -16.16 10.29
N SER A 747 -31.19 -17.01 11.02
CA SER A 747 -30.74 -17.60 12.28
C SER A 747 -30.07 -18.98 12.14
N SER A 748 -30.13 -19.58 10.95
CA SER A 748 -29.62 -20.91 10.62
C SER A 748 -29.07 -20.98 9.19
N GLY A 749 -28.14 -21.90 8.96
CA GLY A 749 -27.47 -22.15 7.68
C GLY A 749 -26.18 -22.95 7.91
N SER A 750 -25.88 -23.93 7.07
CA SER A 750 -24.82 -24.91 7.33
C SER A 750 -23.63 -24.81 6.38
N TYR A 751 -23.58 -23.76 5.56
CA TYR A 751 -22.54 -23.59 4.55
C TYR A 751 -22.00 -22.16 4.45
N ILE A 752 -20.78 -22.08 3.94
CA ILE A 752 -20.11 -20.87 3.42
C ILE A 752 -19.79 -21.10 1.94
N SER A 753 -19.78 -20.06 1.11
CA SER A 753 -19.47 -20.21 -0.33
C SER A 753 -18.75 -18.99 -0.90
N LEU A 754 -17.59 -19.21 -1.50
CA LEU A 754 -16.86 -18.20 -2.26
C LEU A 754 -17.51 -18.02 -3.64
N ARG A 755 -17.55 -16.77 -4.10
CA ARG A 755 -18.18 -16.36 -5.36
C ARG A 755 -17.41 -15.21 -6.00
N THR A 756 -16.94 -15.43 -7.22
CA THR A 756 -16.46 -14.37 -8.10
C THR A 756 -17.53 -14.00 -9.13
N GLY A 757 -17.27 -12.91 -9.85
CA GLY A 757 -18.07 -12.49 -10.98
C GLY A 757 -17.18 -11.79 -12.01
N ASN A 758 -16.98 -12.43 -13.15
CA ASN A 758 -16.21 -11.94 -14.30
C ASN A 758 -14.72 -11.62 -13.95
N ALA A 759 -14.13 -12.23 -12.91
CA ALA A 759 -12.89 -11.74 -12.30
C ALA A 759 -11.94 -12.86 -11.85
N LEU A 760 -10.64 -12.73 -12.17
CA LEU A 760 -9.58 -13.56 -11.61
C LEU A 760 -9.28 -13.15 -10.16
N VAL A 761 -9.36 -14.09 -9.22
CA VAL A 761 -9.23 -13.82 -7.77
C VAL A 761 -8.37 -14.88 -7.10
N GLU A 762 -7.47 -14.45 -6.23
CA GLU A 762 -6.68 -15.30 -5.34
C GLU A 762 -7.08 -15.05 -3.88
N TYR A 763 -7.14 -16.14 -3.09
CA TYR A 763 -7.57 -16.17 -1.70
C TYR A 763 -6.51 -16.88 -0.83
N ASN A 764 -6.24 -16.36 0.37
CA ASN A 764 -5.40 -17.02 1.37
C ASN A 764 -5.99 -16.79 2.80
N ASN A 765 -5.52 -17.52 3.80
CA ASN A 765 -5.79 -17.32 5.22
C ASN A 765 -7.28 -17.27 5.59
N PHE A 766 -8.11 -18.16 5.03
CA PHE A 766 -9.54 -18.21 5.36
C PHE A 766 -9.76 -18.80 6.76
N LYS A 767 -10.49 -18.11 7.63
CA LYS A 767 -10.72 -18.43 9.05
C LYS A 767 -12.13 -18.04 9.47
N VAL A 768 -12.76 -18.82 10.35
CA VAL A 768 -14.04 -18.43 10.99
C VAL A 768 -14.00 -18.66 12.50
N TYR A 769 -14.22 -17.57 13.23
CA TYR A 769 -14.22 -17.48 14.68
C TYR A 769 -15.67 -17.49 15.22
N ARG A 770 -15.88 -18.00 16.43
CA ARG A 770 -17.16 -17.96 17.16
C ARG A 770 -17.12 -16.96 18.31
N SER A 771 -18.27 -16.45 18.71
CA SER A 771 -18.39 -15.63 19.93
C SER A 771 -18.07 -16.41 21.21
N ARG A 772 -17.44 -15.72 22.16
CA ARG A 772 -17.20 -16.14 23.56
C ARG A 772 -17.70 -15.04 24.51
N PRO A 773 -17.76 -15.29 25.84
CA PRO A 773 -17.92 -14.22 26.82
C PRO A 773 -16.76 -13.22 26.75
N ASN A 774 -17.05 -11.94 26.97
CA ASN A 774 -16.08 -10.87 27.10
C ASN A 774 -15.41 -11.00 28.49
N SER A 775 -14.07 -10.98 28.56
CA SER A 775 -13.27 -11.22 29.78
C SER A 775 -13.74 -12.41 30.63
N GLY A 776 -13.96 -13.55 29.97
CA GLY A 776 -14.37 -14.80 30.58
C GLY A 776 -13.59 -16.00 30.04
N SER A 777 -14.15 -17.20 30.15
CA SER A 777 -13.47 -18.44 29.73
C SER A 777 -14.35 -19.35 28.87
N VAL A 778 -13.70 -20.28 28.16
CA VAL A 778 -14.34 -21.29 27.30
C VAL A 778 -13.71 -22.67 27.54
N THR A 779 -14.53 -23.72 27.50
CA THR A 779 -14.03 -25.10 27.49
C THR A 779 -13.69 -25.53 26.07
N VAL A 780 -12.45 -25.93 25.84
CA VAL A 780 -11.96 -26.54 24.60
C VAL A 780 -12.07 -28.06 24.74
N ARG A 781 -12.72 -28.71 23.77
CA ARG A 781 -12.84 -30.18 23.72
C ARG A 781 -11.65 -30.82 23.03
N VAL A 782 -11.16 -31.90 23.62
CA VAL A 782 -9.94 -32.59 23.23
C VAL A 782 -10.25 -34.08 23.13
N GLY A 783 -10.11 -34.64 21.93
CA GLY A 783 -10.42 -36.04 21.66
C GLY A 783 -10.48 -36.34 20.16
N PRO A 784 -10.58 -37.63 19.76
CA PRO A 784 -10.53 -38.03 18.35
C PRO A 784 -11.84 -37.76 17.57
N ALA A 785 -12.94 -37.37 18.22
CA ALA A 785 -14.24 -37.31 17.55
C ALA A 785 -14.34 -36.12 16.57
N VAL A 786 -15.28 -36.20 15.62
CA VAL A 786 -15.63 -35.03 14.77
C VAL A 786 -16.22 -33.87 15.59
N THR A 787 -16.78 -34.18 16.77
CA THR A 787 -17.43 -33.22 17.69
C THR A 787 -16.49 -32.64 18.77
N ASP A 788 -15.18 -32.81 18.60
CA ASP A 788 -14.15 -32.20 19.45
C ASP A 788 -13.52 -30.98 18.75
N ASP A 789 -12.97 -30.06 19.54
CA ASP A 789 -12.37 -28.82 19.03
C ASP A 789 -10.92 -29.05 18.57
N ILE A 790 -10.17 -29.89 19.30
CA ILE A 790 -8.83 -30.37 18.95
C ILE A 790 -8.90 -31.89 18.74
N ARG A 791 -8.44 -32.34 17.56
CA ARG A 791 -8.68 -33.69 17.03
C ARG A 791 -7.41 -34.52 16.80
N ARG A 792 -6.32 -34.16 17.46
CA ARG A 792 -4.95 -34.68 17.27
C ARG A 792 -4.15 -34.62 18.58
N GLN A 793 -3.10 -35.44 18.64
CA GLN A 793 -2.05 -35.40 19.67
C GLN A 793 -0.74 -34.91 19.03
N SER A 794 0.15 -34.31 19.82
CA SER A 794 1.52 -33.98 19.40
C SER A 794 2.23 -35.24 18.91
N ASP A 795 2.85 -35.23 17.74
CA ASP A 795 3.56 -36.39 17.17
C ASP A 795 5.01 -36.54 17.63
N HIS A 796 5.52 -35.54 18.37
CA HIS A 796 6.73 -35.60 19.20
C HIS A 796 6.69 -34.50 20.29
N PRO A 797 7.53 -34.57 21.35
CA PRO A 797 7.42 -33.70 22.54
C PRO A 797 7.61 -32.18 22.33
N ALA A 798 8.00 -31.75 21.13
CA ALA A 798 8.19 -30.36 20.74
C ALA A 798 7.14 -29.84 19.74
N HIS A 799 6.26 -30.69 19.20
CA HIS A 799 5.19 -30.25 18.29
C HIS A 799 3.99 -29.72 19.09
N TYR A 800 3.72 -28.42 18.95
CA TYR A 800 2.45 -27.82 19.36
C TYR A 800 1.35 -28.13 18.34
N VAL A 801 0.58 -29.20 18.58
CA VAL A 801 -0.44 -29.68 17.62
C VAL A 801 -1.74 -28.85 17.64
N ALA A 802 -1.89 -27.91 18.57
CA ALA A 802 -3.10 -27.10 18.70
C ALA A 802 -2.79 -25.64 18.99
N ARG A 803 -3.69 -24.75 18.56
CA ARG A 803 -3.54 -23.29 18.68
C ARG A 803 -4.89 -22.64 18.92
N VAL A 804 -5.00 -21.87 19.99
CA VAL A 804 -6.19 -21.04 20.28
C VAL A 804 -5.88 -19.60 19.90
N ARG A 805 -6.82 -18.92 19.23
CA ARG A 805 -6.72 -17.49 18.89
C ARG A 805 -7.87 -16.70 19.49
N SER A 806 -7.60 -15.44 19.82
CA SER A 806 -8.60 -14.47 20.32
C SER A 806 -8.67 -13.28 19.37
N VAL A 807 -9.83 -12.63 19.30
CA VAL A 807 -9.98 -11.26 18.78
C VAL A 807 -11.21 -10.63 19.43
N VAL A 808 -11.12 -9.36 19.80
CA VAL A 808 -12.23 -8.60 20.38
C VAL A 808 -12.54 -7.35 19.57
N GLN A 809 -13.78 -6.89 19.71
CA GLN A 809 -14.34 -5.75 19.02
C GLN A 809 -14.98 -4.81 20.03
N ASP A 810 -14.64 -3.53 19.99
CA ASP A 810 -15.28 -2.50 20.82
C ASP A 810 -16.64 -2.05 20.23
N SER A 811 -17.25 -1.06 20.90
CA SER A 811 -18.53 -0.47 20.47
C SER A 811 -18.45 0.53 19.31
N ALA A 812 -17.27 1.07 18.99
CA ALA A 812 -17.02 1.82 17.76
C ALA A 812 -16.85 0.88 16.55
N GLY A 813 -16.52 -0.38 16.83
CA GLY A 813 -16.21 -1.41 15.87
C GLY A 813 -14.72 -1.64 15.64
N ASN A 814 -13.78 -0.99 16.35
CA ASN A 814 -12.35 -1.31 16.15
C ASN A 814 -12.07 -2.76 16.57
N LEU A 815 -11.09 -3.39 15.91
CA LEU A 815 -10.72 -4.79 16.14
C LEU A 815 -9.33 -4.87 16.78
N SER A 816 -9.20 -5.72 17.80
CA SER A 816 -7.94 -5.98 18.48
C SER A 816 -6.90 -6.64 17.57
N SER A 817 -5.65 -6.68 18.06
CA SER A 817 -4.69 -7.68 17.58
C SER A 817 -5.23 -9.11 17.79
N MET A 818 -4.68 -10.06 17.03
CA MET A 818 -5.16 -11.46 17.01
C MET A 818 -4.14 -12.42 17.65
N PRO A 819 -3.94 -12.39 18.99
CA PRO A 819 -2.98 -13.25 19.66
C PRO A 819 -3.31 -14.73 19.45
N ALA A 820 -2.28 -15.55 19.56
CA ALA A 820 -2.36 -17.00 19.49
C ALA A 820 -1.63 -17.62 20.69
N ARG A 821 -2.16 -18.71 21.23
CA ARG A 821 -1.51 -19.55 22.24
C ARG A 821 -1.44 -20.98 21.72
N ASP A 822 -0.21 -21.48 21.64
CA ASP A 822 0.11 -22.80 21.12
C ASP A 822 0.13 -23.82 22.26
N ILE A 823 -0.33 -25.05 21.95
CA ILE A 823 -0.73 -26.07 22.93
C ILE A 823 -0.24 -27.43 22.45
N ARG A 824 0.39 -28.18 23.37
CA ARG A 824 0.76 -29.60 23.16
C ARG A 824 -0.27 -30.50 23.80
N VAL A 825 -0.57 -31.62 23.15
CA VAL A 825 -1.74 -32.45 23.49
C VAL A 825 -1.34 -33.90 23.50
N ASP A 826 -1.62 -34.58 24.61
CA ASP A 826 -1.38 -36.00 24.79
C ASP A 826 -2.32 -36.53 25.88
N TRP A 827 -3.37 -37.22 25.45
CA TRP A 827 -4.37 -37.91 26.26
C TRP A 827 -4.08 -39.42 26.41
N THR A 828 -2.93 -39.89 25.91
CA THR A 828 -2.52 -41.30 25.96
C THR A 828 -1.43 -41.52 27.02
N PRO A 829 -1.54 -42.54 27.87
CA PRO A 829 -0.45 -42.90 28.78
C PRO A 829 0.71 -43.57 28.04
N PRO A 830 1.94 -43.54 28.59
CA PRO A 830 3.09 -44.24 28.03
C PRO A 830 2.87 -45.76 28.07
N THR A 831 3.61 -46.50 27.25
CA THR A 831 3.55 -47.97 27.25
C THR A 831 4.07 -48.57 28.56
N ALA A 832 3.80 -49.87 28.77
CA ALA A 832 4.42 -50.62 29.86
C ALA A 832 5.95 -50.72 29.63
N PRO A 833 6.79 -50.66 30.69
CA PRO A 833 8.20 -51.05 30.58
C PRO A 833 8.31 -52.48 30.03
N SER A 834 9.11 -52.69 28.98
CA SER A 834 9.07 -53.92 28.18
C SER A 834 9.44 -55.20 28.95
N ARG A 835 10.23 -55.09 30.03
CA ARG A 835 10.48 -56.10 31.07
C ARG A 835 10.98 -55.41 32.33
N VAL A 836 10.82 -56.05 33.49
CA VAL A 836 11.57 -55.74 34.72
C VAL A 836 12.37 -56.98 35.11
N TRP A 837 13.64 -56.78 35.47
CA TRP A 837 14.52 -57.74 36.10
C TRP A 837 14.77 -57.31 37.55
N ASP A 838 14.86 -58.25 38.50
CA ASP A 838 15.06 -57.91 39.92
C ASP A 838 16.31 -58.49 40.57
N GLY A 839 16.68 -57.87 41.69
CA GLY A 839 17.83 -58.24 42.51
C GLY A 839 19.14 -57.56 42.11
N SER A 840 20.27 -58.16 42.50
CA SER A 840 21.55 -57.44 42.60
C SER A 840 22.31 -57.30 41.30
N ASP A 841 22.10 -58.18 40.32
CA ASP A 841 22.75 -58.08 39.02
C ASP A 841 21.97 -57.11 38.13
N LEU A 842 22.59 -55.99 37.76
CA LEU A 842 21.94 -55.00 36.89
C LEU A 842 21.77 -55.50 35.44
N LEU A 843 22.31 -56.68 35.11
CA LEU A 843 22.28 -57.30 33.79
C LEU A 843 21.54 -58.66 33.74
N ALA A 844 21.01 -59.16 34.87
CA ALA A 844 20.33 -60.47 34.92
C ALA A 844 19.25 -60.56 36.03
N ASP A 845 18.23 -61.43 35.84
CA ASP A 845 17.29 -61.80 36.91
C ASP A 845 18.01 -62.49 38.07
N THR A 846 17.59 -62.21 39.31
CA THR A 846 18.18 -62.80 40.52
C THR A 846 17.10 -63.41 41.44
N ASP A 847 16.76 -64.69 41.25
CA ASP A 847 15.71 -65.39 42.03
C ASP A 847 15.92 -65.38 43.56
N VAL A 848 17.14 -65.15 44.05
CA VAL A 848 17.51 -65.19 45.48
C VAL A 848 18.38 -64.00 45.88
N PHE A 849 17.90 -63.19 46.83
CA PHE A 849 18.53 -61.93 47.22
C PHE A 849 19.12 -61.99 48.65
N GLY A 850 20.43 -61.74 48.77
CA GLY A 850 21.20 -61.96 50.00
C GLY A 850 21.30 -60.77 50.99
N GLN A 851 20.49 -59.72 50.83
CA GLN A 851 20.55 -58.49 51.64
C GLN A 851 19.17 -57.99 52.06
N ASP A 852 19.10 -57.26 53.18
CA ASP A 852 17.85 -56.76 53.80
C ASP A 852 17.68 -55.24 53.78
N THR A 853 18.71 -54.49 53.37
CA THR A 853 18.80 -53.01 53.46
C THR A 853 18.89 -52.29 52.11
N VAL A 854 18.85 -53.04 50.99
CA VAL A 854 18.96 -52.51 49.62
C VAL A 854 17.88 -53.13 48.74
N LEU A 855 17.29 -52.35 47.84
CA LEU A 855 16.43 -52.82 46.75
C LEU A 855 17.07 -52.48 45.41
N ALA A 856 17.20 -53.48 44.54
CA ALA A 856 17.80 -53.34 43.21
C ALA A 856 16.94 -54.02 42.14
N ALA A 857 16.92 -53.41 40.94
CA ALA A 857 16.19 -53.88 39.76
C ALA A 857 16.66 -53.12 38.50
N THR A 858 16.41 -53.67 37.31
CA THR A 858 16.55 -52.97 36.02
C THR A 858 15.34 -53.21 35.14
N TRP A 859 15.13 -52.36 34.12
CA TRP A 859 13.98 -52.50 33.23
C TRP A 859 14.27 -52.10 31.78
N GLY A 860 13.55 -52.74 30.87
CA GLY A 860 13.45 -52.32 29.49
C GLY A 860 12.61 -51.05 29.39
N MET A 861 13.04 -50.10 28.55
CA MET A 861 12.38 -48.81 28.37
C MET A 861 10.89 -48.97 28.04
N ALA A 862 10.08 -48.06 28.58
CA ALA A 862 8.78 -47.71 28.04
C ALA A 862 8.94 -46.74 26.87
N ASP A 863 7.89 -46.58 26.07
CA ASP A 863 7.82 -45.68 24.92
C ASP A 863 6.60 -44.76 25.02
N ASP A 864 6.73 -43.57 24.46
CA ASP A 864 5.68 -42.56 24.37
C ASP A 864 6.00 -41.63 23.20
N PRO A 865 5.28 -41.73 22.07
CA PRO A 865 5.57 -40.94 20.89
C PRO A 865 5.10 -39.48 21.00
N HIS A 866 4.33 -39.12 22.03
CA HIS A 866 3.59 -37.86 22.06
C HIS A 866 4.25 -36.82 22.98
N SER A 867 4.32 -37.11 24.28
CA SER A 867 4.97 -36.26 25.28
C SER A 867 6.29 -36.81 25.80
N GLY A 868 6.62 -38.07 25.48
CA GLY A 868 7.87 -38.73 25.84
C GLY A 868 7.88 -39.20 27.30
N VAL A 869 8.64 -40.26 27.61
CA VAL A 869 8.77 -40.74 29.00
C VAL A 869 9.61 -39.74 29.81
N ALA A 870 8.99 -39.14 30.82
CA ALA A 870 9.58 -38.08 31.66
C ALA A 870 10.15 -38.60 32.99
N ALA A 871 9.59 -39.68 33.53
CA ALA A 871 10.07 -40.33 34.75
C ALA A 871 9.60 -41.79 34.82
N TYR A 872 10.21 -42.58 35.70
CA TYR A 872 9.67 -43.87 36.14
C TYR A 872 9.26 -43.82 37.61
N GLN A 873 8.39 -44.73 38.00
CA GLN A 873 8.07 -45.02 39.39
C GLN A 873 8.26 -46.51 39.65
N TYR A 874 8.76 -46.84 40.84
CA TYR A 874 8.87 -48.20 41.35
C TYR A 874 7.89 -48.46 42.49
N THR A 875 7.61 -49.74 42.73
CA THR A 875 6.90 -50.25 43.90
C THR A 875 7.51 -51.59 44.31
N LEU A 876 7.33 -51.95 45.58
CA LEU A 876 7.68 -53.28 46.09
C LEU A 876 6.42 -53.93 46.68
N ALA A 877 6.17 -55.18 46.32
CA ALA A 877 5.00 -55.92 46.78
C ALA A 877 5.29 -57.40 47.03
N THR A 878 4.50 -58.04 47.88
CA THR A 878 4.52 -59.51 48.07
C THR A 878 3.62 -60.26 47.08
N THR A 879 2.92 -59.52 46.21
CA THR A 879 1.97 -60.04 45.21
C THR A 879 2.07 -59.20 43.95
N VAL A 880 2.16 -59.82 42.78
CA VAL A 880 2.15 -59.12 41.47
C VAL A 880 0.88 -58.26 41.34
N GLY A 881 1.05 -56.99 40.98
CA GLY A 881 -0.06 -56.04 40.81
C GLY A 881 -0.39 -55.17 42.03
N ASP A 882 0.11 -55.53 43.22
CA ASP A 882 -0.07 -54.79 44.47
C ASP A 882 1.08 -53.77 44.69
N SER A 883 0.98 -52.91 45.71
CA SER A 883 2.01 -51.96 46.14
C SER A 883 2.16 -51.94 47.66
N ASN A 884 2.08 -53.11 48.30
CA ASN A 884 1.83 -53.26 49.73
C ASN A 884 3.07 -53.18 50.64
N VAL A 885 4.29 -53.24 50.12
CA VAL A 885 5.53 -53.12 50.92
C VAL A 885 6.14 -51.72 50.77
N ILE A 886 6.26 -51.22 49.52
CA ILE A 886 6.67 -49.86 49.21
C ILE A 886 5.70 -49.30 48.17
N GLY A 887 4.90 -48.31 48.57
CA GLY A 887 3.99 -47.61 47.66
C GLY A 887 4.72 -46.90 46.52
N TRP A 888 4.01 -46.62 45.42
CA TRP A 888 4.57 -46.04 44.19
C TRP A 888 5.44 -44.80 44.42
N THR A 889 6.75 -44.99 44.26
CA THR A 889 7.81 -44.01 44.56
C THR A 889 8.55 -43.65 43.27
N ALA A 890 8.89 -42.38 43.06
CA ALA A 890 9.58 -41.93 41.84
C ALA A 890 11.07 -42.32 41.84
N THR A 891 11.62 -42.67 40.68
CA THR A 891 13.07 -42.90 40.51
C THR A 891 13.77 -41.64 39.98
N SER A 892 15.06 -41.50 40.33
CA SER A 892 15.98 -40.57 39.68
C SER A 892 16.58 -41.11 38.37
N SER A 893 16.44 -42.42 38.15
CA SER A 893 17.13 -43.21 37.12
C SER A 893 16.15 -43.78 36.09
N THR A 894 16.59 -43.95 34.86
CA THR A 894 15.75 -44.24 33.68
C THR A 894 15.63 -45.71 33.29
N SER A 895 16.51 -46.57 33.80
CA SER A 895 16.56 -48.00 33.47
C SER A 895 16.99 -48.91 34.64
N TYR A 896 17.30 -48.34 35.80
CA TYR A 896 17.75 -49.08 36.98
C TYR A 896 17.28 -48.45 38.30
N LEU A 897 17.18 -49.28 39.33
CA LEU A 897 16.86 -48.94 40.71
C LEU A 897 18.01 -49.45 41.60
N LEU A 898 18.47 -48.61 42.53
CA LEU A 898 19.40 -49.02 43.59
C LEU A 898 19.14 -48.14 44.82
N GLU A 899 18.12 -48.49 45.59
CA GLU A 899 17.63 -47.71 46.73
C GLU A 899 17.91 -48.40 48.06
N ARG A 900 18.06 -47.62 49.14
CA ARG A 900 18.12 -48.16 50.49
C ARG A 900 16.71 -48.39 51.03
N VAL A 901 16.47 -49.55 51.64
CA VAL A 901 15.25 -49.84 52.40
C VAL A 901 15.57 -49.95 53.90
N PRO A 902 14.64 -49.59 54.81
CA PRO A 902 14.83 -49.81 56.24
C PRO A 902 15.09 -51.29 56.57
N ALA A 903 15.99 -51.54 57.53
CA ALA A 903 16.24 -52.91 58.00
C ALA A 903 14.94 -53.54 58.52
N GLY A 904 14.62 -54.74 58.04
CA GLY A 904 13.35 -55.44 58.33
C GLY A 904 12.19 -55.17 57.36
N THR A 905 12.35 -54.28 56.36
CA THR A 905 11.41 -54.18 55.22
C THR A 905 11.44 -55.45 54.35
N LEU A 906 12.63 -56.00 54.14
CA LEU A 906 12.86 -57.28 53.47
C LEU A 906 13.00 -58.40 54.52
N GLN A 907 12.19 -59.45 54.40
CA GLN A 907 12.05 -60.50 55.41
C GLN A 907 12.43 -61.89 54.88
N GLN A 908 13.14 -62.66 55.70
CA GLN A 908 13.64 -64.01 55.37
C GLN A 908 12.53 -64.92 54.83
N GLY A 909 12.76 -65.49 53.64
CA GLY A 909 11.86 -66.45 53.00
C GLY A 909 10.61 -65.86 52.35
N VAL A 910 10.46 -64.53 52.32
CA VAL A 910 9.38 -63.85 51.59
C VAL A 910 9.81 -63.56 50.16
N THR A 911 8.91 -63.83 49.20
CA THR A 911 9.04 -63.42 47.80
C THR A 911 8.58 -61.98 47.63
N TYR A 912 9.37 -61.17 46.95
CA TYR A 912 9.05 -59.78 46.62
C TYR A 912 9.12 -59.55 45.11
N TYR A 913 8.19 -58.76 44.59
CA TYR A 913 8.10 -58.38 43.18
C TYR A 913 8.36 -56.87 43.06
N VAL A 914 9.21 -56.48 42.11
CA VAL A 914 9.45 -55.07 41.79
C VAL A 914 8.54 -54.67 40.65
N GLY A 915 7.61 -53.75 40.92
CA GLY A 915 6.76 -53.16 39.89
C GLY A 915 7.37 -51.86 39.39
N ILE A 916 7.50 -51.68 38.08
CA ILE A 916 7.94 -50.43 37.44
C ILE A 916 6.81 -49.93 36.53
N ARG A 917 6.57 -48.61 36.52
CA ARG A 917 5.71 -47.95 35.53
C ARG A 917 6.31 -46.63 35.07
N ALA A 918 6.02 -46.25 33.83
CA ALA A 918 6.44 -44.96 33.27
C ALA A 918 5.44 -43.84 33.58
N ARG A 919 5.93 -42.60 33.58
CA ARG A 919 5.14 -41.37 33.54
C ARG A 919 5.62 -40.52 32.36
N ASN A 920 4.70 -40.04 31.52
CA ASN A 920 5.05 -39.23 30.35
C ASN A 920 5.13 -37.72 30.66
N GLY A 921 5.53 -36.93 29.67
CA GLY A 921 5.67 -35.47 29.76
C GLY A 921 4.35 -34.75 30.04
N ALA A 922 3.23 -35.27 29.55
CA ALA A 922 1.88 -34.82 29.89
C ALA A 922 1.42 -35.24 31.30
N GLY A 923 2.22 -36.06 31.98
CA GLY A 923 2.06 -36.44 33.37
C GLY A 923 1.19 -37.68 33.60
N LEU A 924 0.72 -38.33 32.53
CA LEU A 924 -0.06 -39.57 32.58
C LEU A 924 0.83 -40.75 33.00
N LEU A 925 0.23 -41.70 33.71
CA LEU A 925 0.92 -42.91 34.21
C LEU A 925 0.57 -44.11 33.33
N GLY A 926 1.60 -44.81 32.88
CA GLY A 926 1.48 -46.05 32.12
C GLY A 926 1.06 -47.24 32.99
N PRO A 927 0.62 -48.35 32.37
CA PRO A 927 0.50 -49.63 33.04
C PRO A 927 1.86 -50.08 33.63
N ALA A 928 1.79 -50.86 34.70
CA ALA A 928 2.96 -51.38 35.38
C ALA A 928 3.38 -52.75 34.85
N THR A 929 4.70 -52.95 34.74
CA THR A 929 5.31 -54.27 34.56
C THR A 929 5.94 -54.69 35.88
N TYR A 930 5.79 -55.95 36.26
CA TYR A 930 6.42 -56.53 37.45
C TYR A 930 7.48 -57.55 37.04
N SER A 931 8.47 -57.74 37.89
CA SER A 931 9.43 -58.85 37.79
C SER A 931 8.80 -60.21 38.08
N ASN A 932 9.54 -61.29 37.86
CA ASN A 932 9.17 -62.66 38.25
C ASN A 932 9.27 -62.92 39.77
N GLY A 933 10.04 -62.09 40.50
CA GLY A 933 10.06 -62.04 41.96
C GLY A 933 11.23 -62.76 42.61
N PHE A 934 11.96 -62.06 43.49
CA PHE A 934 13.09 -62.59 44.24
C PHE A 934 12.71 -63.04 45.65
N VAL A 935 13.38 -64.08 46.16
CA VAL A 935 13.25 -64.54 47.56
C VAL A 935 14.39 -64.00 48.41
N VAL A 936 14.07 -63.34 49.53
CA VAL A 936 15.09 -62.86 50.48
C VAL A 936 15.68 -64.02 51.27
N ASN A 937 16.99 -64.24 51.16
CA ASN A 937 17.70 -65.30 51.87
C ASN A 937 19.00 -64.81 52.53
N LEU A 938 18.87 -64.34 53.76
CA LEU A 938 19.95 -63.83 54.60
C LEU A 938 20.70 -65.01 55.23
N VAL A 939 21.90 -65.31 54.74
CA VAL A 939 22.77 -66.33 55.35
C VAL A 939 23.26 -65.85 56.72
N THR A 940 22.63 -66.37 57.79
CA THR A 940 22.70 -65.82 59.16
C THR A 940 24.01 -66.11 59.89
N THR A 941 25.02 -65.27 59.67
CA THR A 941 26.27 -65.26 60.45
C THR A 941 26.53 -63.92 61.16
N GLY A 942 25.70 -63.62 62.17
CA GLY A 942 26.12 -63.00 63.44
C GLY A 942 26.81 -61.61 63.48
N VAL A 943 26.88 -60.83 62.41
CA VAL A 943 27.51 -59.49 62.40
C VAL A 943 26.66 -58.50 61.61
N GLY A 944 26.03 -57.55 62.29
CA GLY A 944 25.15 -56.55 61.68
C GLY A 944 25.88 -55.41 60.97
N GLN A 945 25.21 -54.78 59.99
CA GLN A 945 25.73 -53.61 59.29
C GLN A 945 25.64 -52.35 60.19
N ALA A 946 26.73 -52.00 60.86
CA ALA A 946 26.84 -50.72 61.57
C ALA A 946 27.12 -49.58 60.58
N ALA A 947 26.07 -48.87 60.16
CA ALA A 947 26.20 -47.71 59.27
C ALA A 947 26.74 -46.48 60.05
N LEU A 948 28.01 -46.13 59.82
CA LEU A 948 28.59 -44.87 60.30
C LEU A 948 28.55 -43.82 59.17
N GLN A 949 28.03 -42.63 59.51
CA GLN A 949 28.14 -41.39 58.72
C GLN A 949 27.68 -41.48 57.25
N GLY A 950 26.57 -42.19 57.00
CA GLY A 950 25.87 -42.16 55.70
C GLY A 950 26.47 -43.00 54.57
N LEU A 951 27.69 -43.52 54.76
CA LEU A 951 28.31 -44.45 53.81
C LEU A 951 27.57 -45.81 53.78
N ALA A 952 27.69 -46.49 52.64
CA ALA A 952 27.51 -47.93 52.51
C ALA A 952 28.27 -48.42 51.28
N ALA A 953 28.34 -49.74 51.15
CA ALA A 953 28.89 -50.39 49.99
C ALA A 953 27.99 -51.57 49.59
N VAL A 954 27.67 -51.65 48.29
CA VAL A 954 26.86 -52.71 47.69
C VAL A 954 27.76 -53.50 46.76
N VAL A 955 27.73 -54.82 46.87
CA VAL A 955 28.50 -55.72 45.98
C VAL A 955 27.55 -56.27 44.92
N ILE A 956 27.99 -56.25 43.67
CA ILE A 956 27.17 -56.53 42.48
C ILE A 956 27.98 -57.42 41.52
N PRO A 957 27.47 -58.59 41.10
CA PRO A 957 26.39 -59.36 41.74
C PRO A 957 26.83 -59.90 43.12
N ASN A 958 25.88 -60.30 43.97
CA ASN A 958 26.18 -60.86 45.30
C ASN A 958 25.05 -61.80 45.79
N PRO A 959 25.24 -63.14 45.74
CA PRO A 959 26.48 -63.86 45.43
C PRO A 959 26.98 -63.67 43.99
N SER A 960 28.29 -63.84 43.79
CA SER A 960 28.94 -63.73 42.47
C SER A 960 29.56 -65.06 42.01
N GLN A 961 29.17 -65.51 40.82
CA GLN A 961 29.77 -66.66 40.10
C GLN A 961 30.82 -66.21 39.06
N GLY A 962 31.41 -65.02 39.25
CA GLY A 962 32.28 -64.37 38.27
C GLY A 962 32.85 -63.04 38.79
N PRO A 963 33.30 -62.14 37.89
CA PRO A 963 33.75 -60.81 38.26
C PRO A 963 32.64 -60.05 38.99
N ALA A 964 32.97 -59.47 40.14
CA ALA A 964 32.09 -58.61 40.91
C ALA A 964 32.68 -57.21 41.03
N VAL A 965 31.83 -56.23 41.29
CA VAL A 965 32.22 -54.87 41.66
C VAL A 965 31.65 -54.52 43.03
N VAL A 966 32.33 -53.65 43.77
CA VAL A 966 31.73 -52.95 44.90
C VAL A 966 31.48 -51.50 44.54
N TRP A 967 30.24 -51.06 44.73
CA TRP A 967 29.79 -49.69 44.58
C TRP A 967 29.69 -49.04 45.96
N VAL A 968 30.37 -47.91 46.16
CA VAL A 968 30.40 -47.20 47.45
C VAL A 968 29.51 -45.97 47.37
N THR A 969 28.41 -45.97 48.13
CA THR A 969 27.45 -44.86 48.19
C THR A 969 27.95 -43.79 49.16
N GLY A 970 28.10 -42.56 48.68
CA GLY A 970 28.60 -41.42 49.46
C GLY A 970 28.94 -40.22 48.57
N PRO A 971 29.69 -39.23 49.07
CA PRO A 971 30.20 -38.12 48.25
C PRO A 971 31.05 -38.67 47.09
N ILE A 972 30.70 -38.31 45.85
CA ILE A 972 31.31 -38.87 44.62
C ILE A 972 32.77 -38.41 44.47
N GLY A 973 33.64 -39.30 43.96
CA GLY A 973 35.02 -38.96 43.59
C GLY A 973 36.03 -38.91 44.76
N LYS A 974 35.64 -39.34 45.97
CA LYS A 974 36.59 -39.51 47.09
C LYS A 974 37.36 -40.82 46.92
N SER A 975 38.66 -40.79 47.21
CA SER A 975 39.50 -42.00 47.18
C SER A 975 38.97 -43.05 48.16
N CYS A 976 38.91 -44.30 47.72
CA CYS A 976 38.40 -45.45 48.46
C CYS A 976 39.44 -46.57 48.48
N ILE A 977 39.70 -47.14 49.66
CA ILE A 977 40.53 -48.34 49.83
C ILE A 977 39.62 -49.49 50.26
N VAL A 978 39.45 -50.48 49.39
CA VAL A 978 38.64 -51.69 49.61
C VAL A 978 39.56 -52.82 50.05
N ARG A 979 39.49 -53.20 51.33
CA ARG A 979 40.20 -54.37 51.89
C ARG A 979 39.27 -55.57 51.90
N VAL A 980 39.64 -56.64 51.21
CA VAL A 980 38.90 -57.91 51.20
C VAL A 980 39.43 -58.80 52.31
N LEU A 981 38.58 -59.17 53.27
CA LEU A 981 38.92 -60.04 54.39
C LEU A 981 38.28 -61.43 54.22
N SER A 982 39.01 -62.49 54.52
CA SER A 982 38.51 -63.87 54.54
C SER A 982 37.58 -64.14 55.74
N PRO A 983 36.88 -65.30 55.80
CA PRO A 983 36.14 -65.73 56.99
C PRO A 983 36.96 -65.76 58.29
N LEU A 984 38.29 -65.85 58.19
CA LEU A 984 39.24 -65.86 59.32
C LEU A 984 39.78 -64.46 59.65
N GLY A 985 39.25 -63.40 59.03
CA GLY A 985 39.66 -62.01 59.25
C GLY A 985 40.99 -61.61 58.60
N GLN A 986 41.63 -62.50 57.83
CA GLN A 986 42.86 -62.20 57.11
C GLN A 986 42.59 -61.41 55.83
N GLU A 987 43.35 -60.34 55.58
CA GLU A 987 43.28 -59.59 54.33
C GLU A 987 43.82 -60.44 53.17
N VAL A 988 43.00 -60.67 52.14
CA VAL A 988 43.30 -61.49 50.95
C VAL A 988 43.50 -60.66 49.68
N ALA A 989 43.01 -59.41 49.67
CA ALA A 989 43.27 -58.43 48.63
C ALA A 989 43.01 -57.01 49.16
N THR A 990 43.67 -56.02 48.57
CA THR A 990 43.33 -54.60 48.73
C THR A 990 43.24 -53.96 47.34
N ILE A 991 42.21 -53.16 47.11
CA ILE A 991 41.91 -52.49 45.84
C ILE A 991 41.69 -51.00 46.10
N GLU A 992 42.35 -50.14 45.34
CA GLU A 992 42.10 -48.70 45.33
C GLU A 992 41.05 -48.33 44.28
N GLY A 993 40.22 -47.33 44.57
CA GLY A 993 39.18 -46.85 43.68
C GLY A 993 38.59 -45.52 44.13
N GLN A 994 37.39 -45.18 43.65
CA GLN A 994 36.70 -43.93 44.01
C GLN A 994 35.21 -44.18 44.29
N SER A 995 34.65 -43.39 45.22
CA SER A 995 33.23 -43.44 45.57
C SER A 995 32.35 -42.95 44.42
N GLY A 996 31.18 -43.57 44.25
CA GLY A 996 30.31 -43.33 43.10
C GLY A 996 30.79 -43.94 41.77
N LEU A 997 31.86 -44.74 41.77
CA LEU A 997 32.28 -45.57 40.64
C LEU A 997 32.29 -47.08 41.05
N PRO A 998 32.18 -48.01 40.10
CA PRO A 998 32.38 -49.43 40.37
C PRO A 998 33.86 -49.70 40.68
N ILE A 999 34.16 -50.31 41.83
CA ILE A 999 35.50 -50.79 42.17
C ILE A 999 35.53 -52.29 41.93
N ALA A 1000 36.33 -52.74 40.96
CA ALA A 1000 36.43 -54.16 40.59
C ALA A 1000 37.01 -54.99 41.74
N LEU A 1001 36.31 -56.08 42.10
CA LEU A 1001 36.79 -57.06 43.07
C LEU A 1001 37.63 -58.14 42.34
N PRO A 1002 38.59 -58.77 43.03
CA PRO A 1002 39.38 -59.86 42.47
C PRO A 1002 38.51 -61.07 42.12
N THR A 1003 39.07 -62.06 41.41
CA THR A 1003 38.47 -63.41 41.37
C THR A 1003 39.02 -64.21 42.55
N LEU A 1004 38.14 -64.75 43.40
CA LEU A 1004 38.50 -65.57 44.55
C LEU A 1004 37.84 -66.95 44.48
N SER A 1005 38.23 -67.86 45.37
CA SER A 1005 37.54 -69.14 45.59
C SER A 1005 36.13 -68.95 46.15
N PRO A 1006 35.19 -69.89 45.94
CA PRO A 1006 33.89 -69.86 46.60
C PRO A 1006 34.00 -69.75 48.13
N GLY A 1007 33.20 -68.87 48.73
CA GLY A 1007 33.29 -68.49 50.14
C GLY A 1007 32.69 -67.11 50.41
N VAL A 1008 32.57 -66.74 51.70
CA VAL A 1008 32.02 -65.44 52.11
C VAL A 1008 33.13 -64.54 52.64
N TYR A 1009 33.31 -63.40 51.99
CA TYR A 1009 34.32 -62.40 52.30
C TYR A 1009 33.68 -61.15 52.92
N LEU A 1010 34.44 -60.44 53.76
CA LEU A 1010 34.05 -59.16 54.35
C LEU A 1010 34.89 -58.05 53.74
N LEU A 1011 34.27 -57.14 53.01
CA LEU A 1011 34.90 -55.92 52.53
C LEU A 1011 34.91 -54.88 53.65
N ARG A 1012 36.08 -54.35 53.99
CA ARG A 1012 36.27 -53.15 54.82
C ARG A 1012 36.72 -52.00 53.93
N ILE A 1013 35.95 -50.92 53.88
CA ILE A 1013 36.04 -49.92 52.82
C ILE A 1013 36.28 -48.54 53.44
N GLU A 1014 37.49 -48.02 53.28
CA GLU A 1014 37.94 -46.76 53.85
C GLU A 1014 37.76 -45.65 52.81
N VAL A 1015 36.87 -44.69 53.06
CA VAL A 1015 36.58 -43.55 52.17
C VAL A 1015 37.23 -42.30 52.73
N ALA A 1016 38.17 -41.73 51.97
CA ALA A 1016 38.96 -40.57 52.37
C ALA A 1016 38.05 -39.40 52.80
N GLU A 1017 38.30 -38.88 54.01
CA GLU A 1017 37.57 -37.76 54.64
C GLU A 1017 36.09 -38.04 54.97
N VAL A 1018 35.57 -39.26 54.78
CA VAL A 1018 34.14 -39.58 55.05
C VAL A 1018 33.95 -40.70 56.08
N GLY A 1019 34.81 -41.73 56.11
CA GLY A 1019 34.73 -42.79 57.14
C GLY A 1019 34.96 -44.20 56.61
N VAL A 1020 34.41 -45.20 57.30
CA VAL A 1020 34.58 -46.63 56.97
C VAL A 1020 33.22 -47.31 56.80
N ALA A 1021 33.02 -47.97 55.67
CA ALA A 1021 31.90 -48.86 55.40
C ALA A 1021 32.32 -50.33 55.44
N PHE A 1022 31.35 -51.23 55.58
CA PHE A 1022 31.55 -52.67 55.47
C PHE A 1022 30.48 -53.28 54.56
N ALA A 1023 30.87 -54.27 53.75
CA ALA A 1023 29.95 -55.05 52.92
C ALA A 1023 30.32 -56.54 52.95
N ARG A 1024 29.33 -57.42 52.85
CA ARG A 1024 29.54 -58.86 52.69
C ARG A 1024 29.57 -59.18 51.20
N TRP A 1025 30.45 -60.08 50.79
CA TRP A 1025 30.56 -60.57 49.42
C TRP A 1025 30.63 -62.09 49.43
N ALA A 1026 29.58 -62.75 48.94
CA ALA A 1026 29.58 -64.18 48.71
C ALA A 1026 30.11 -64.47 47.30
N VAL A 1027 31.08 -65.37 47.19
CA VAL A 1027 31.55 -65.95 45.93
C VAL A 1027 31.03 -67.38 45.86
N GLU A 1028 30.47 -67.76 44.72
CA GLU A 1028 29.94 -69.10 44.48
C GLU A 1028 30.69 -69.79 43.33
N SER A 1029 30.56 -71.12 43.27
CA SER A 1029 30.98 -71.88 42.10
C SER A 1029 30.08 -71.59 40.91
N ARG A 1030 30.67 -71.51 39.71
CA ARG A 1030 29.95 -71.72 38.44
C ARG A 1030 29.53 -73.17 38.28
#